data_AF-A0A6J0BRT3-F1
#
_entry.id   AF-A0A6J0BRT3-F1
#
_cell.length_a   1.000
_cell.length_b   1.000
_cell.length_c   1.000
_cell.angle_alpha   90.00
_cell.angle_beta   90.00
_cell.angle_gamma   90.00
#
_symmetry.space_group_name_H-M   'P 1'
#
loop_
_entity.id
_entity.type
_entity.pdbx_description
1 polymer ?
#
loop_
_entity_poly.entity_id
_entity_poly.type
_entity_poly.pdbx_seq_one_letter_code
_entity_poly.pdbx_strand_id
1 'polypeptide(L)'
;MFVSLKNKIREETGSDVSTVVRKAGNVRNVGTRHTSQTGSTSSISGSMVSLDGSREENTVSPTPPIQLKRENSFEYKLSDGMQLSSKDIKRIESREDEWRKRLARRESELVKKLEKKDEEWKVRLQEREKEWKKLLDKQEKEKLKLEDERRKAEDARRVTELALKNAEEYKKKLYSFQEDAEQLEGFQTQEMAKIKHLLLAKEQEVDEKVHHLKHATAEVESLKTEVSRLRRYEDELNNVQDEMETLRHSTQRERAQLSSQLAQTEEVVRHLKDKVFVLEQRVSLETNDQTIDERVADLMRERTLLERKLEEAHLHLSDIKTSWSGKISSLETQVGRLSRQAGEEGLERRRVEQEKEELHQKVKQLEAEIEVNKVVMQTKDAKLLRMAEDIDEMATELKELRANVDDEVEEFKLQIESSSKEIKQLKKDLQEVTSKHSLATTELAQLKLSLDGEKTSNASLHLEVARLRETLETERTTTAKIRITLEKEREEKDVALLRNAQVSQDVEMVRQECRQQETENNELQSRVNTLEKTIKTTNTEFEKCQTQLAETRLRLEELETMEHSRELAESNEKMLKNSILDLEDQLSEKSKTIKVLQQRLADMKKTLQRELRIPSSSLDSDAEPTATATAVINPSSTKTVTPRQDTSREEDVNFKYLKHVLIKFLTSREYEALHLTRAVATLLHFSPEEEKLLQETLEWKMSWFGNRPNLGIGQTAKAIPPS
;
A
#
# COMPACT_ATOMS: atom_id res chain seq x y z
N MET A 1 -43.92 43.57 20.08
CA MET A 1 -42.72 43.13 19.31
C MET A 1 -42.08 44.27 18.52
N PHE A 2 -42.61 44.72 17.36
CA PHE A 2 -41.96 45.71 16.47
C PHE A 2 -41.34 46.97 17.15
N VAL A 3 -42.03 47.55 18.15
CA VAL A 3 -41.52 48.72 18.91
C VAL A 3 -40.22 48.41 19.68
N SER A 4 -40.09 47.20 20.23
CA SER A 4 -38.89 46.77 20.95
C SER A 4 -37.69 46.64 20.00
N LEU A 5 -37.91 46.03 18.82
CA LEU A 5 -36.88 45.93 17.79
C LEU A 5 -36.43 47.32 17.27
N LYS A 6 -37.37 48.26 17.09
CA LYS A 6 -37.02 49.65 16.72
C LYS A 6 -36.24 50.38 17.82
N ASN A 7 -36.47 50.06 19.10
CA ASN A 7 -35.68 50.59 20.21
C ASN A 7 -34.25 50.01 20.20
N LYS A 8 -34.12 48.68 20.11
CA LYS A 8 -32.84 47.96 20.08
C LYS A 8 -31.90 48.49 18.98
N ILE A 9 -32.42 48.64 17.75
CA ILE A 9 -31.63 49.14 16.60
C ILE A 9 -31.17 50.59 16.81
N ARG A 10 -32.02 51.45 17.39
CA ARG A 10 -31.65 52.85 17.70
C ARG A 10 -30.55 52.93 18.77
N GLU A 11 -30.57 52.00 19.72
CA GLU A 11 -29.61 51.89 20.82
C GLU A 11 -28.24 51.39 20.32
N GLU A 12 -28.22 50.43 19.40
CA GLU A 12 -26.97 49.89 18.81
C GLU A 12 -26.35 50.79 17.72
N THR A 13 -27.15 51.54 16.96
CA THR A 13 -26.66 52.31 15.78
C THR A 13 -26.75 53.84 15.90
N GLY A 14 -27.20 54.37 17.05
CA GLY A 14 -27.18 55.80 17.37
C GLY A 14 -28.01 56.72 16.45
N SER A 15 -28.82 56.17 15.56
CA SER A 15 -29.63 56.92 14.58
C SER A 15 -31.02 56.34 14.42
N ASP A 16 -32.03 57.19 14.17
CA ASP A 16 -33.39 56.69 13.91
C ASP A 16 -33.52 56.20 12.46
N VAL A 17 -34.11 55.00 12.31
CA VAL A 17 -34.24 54.24 11.06
C VAL A 17 -34.88 55.07 9.93
N SER A 18 -35.71 56.05 10.28
CA SER A 18 -36.37 57.02 9.38
C SER A 18 -35.40 57.91 8.58
N THR A 19 -34.11 57.96 8.95
CA THR A 19 -33.09 58.79 8.28
C THR A 19 -32.28 58.03 7.23
N VAL A 20 -31.96 56.75 7.49
CA VAL A 20 -31.08 55.91 6.63
C VAL A 20 -31.71 55.63 5.27
N VAL A 21 -33.02 55.40 5.23
CA VAL A 21 -33.77 55.07 3.99
C VAL A 21 -33.65 56.15 2.90
N ARG A 22 -33.30 57.40 3.26
CA ARG A 22 -33.24 58.53 2.32
C ARG A 22 -31.91 58.69 1.56
N LYS A 23 -30.93 57.79 1.74
CA LYS A 23 -29.59 57.87 1.09
C LYS A 23 -29.11 56.62 0.34
N ALA A 24 -29.95 55.61 0.15
CA ALA A 24 -29.62 54.39 -0.61
C ALA A 24 -30.20 54.36 -2.05
N GLY A 25 -30.66 55.51 -2.58
CA GLY A 25 -31.34 55.60 -3.87
C GLY A 25 -30.44 55.93 -5.06
N ASN A 26 -29.47 55.08 -5.41
CA ASN A 26 -28.86 55.07 -6.75
C ASN A 26 -28.01 53.82 -7.03
N VAL A 27 -27.56 53.66 -8.28
CA VAL A 27 -26.75 52.56 -8.84
C VAL A 27 -27.50 51.23 -9.04
N ARG A 28 -28.18 51.14 -10.20
CA ARG A 28 -28.29 49.88 -10.97
C ARG A 28 -27.21 49.86 -12.06
N ASN A 29 -26.89 48.66 -12.55
CA ASN A 29 -26.13 48.37 -13.77
C ASN A 29 -24.65 48.85 -13.83
N VAL A 30 -23.75 48.00 -13.34
CA VAL A 30 -22.63 47.51 -14.17
C VAL A 30 -22.61 46.00 -14.04
N GLY A 31 -22.42 45.26 -15.13
CA GLY A 31 -22.39 43.80 -15.13
C GLY A 31 -20.99 43.25 -15.45
N THR A 32 -20.69 42.06 -14.92
CA THR A 32 -19.48 41.29 -15.26
C THR A 32 -19.89 39.91 -15.79
N ARG A 33 -19.09 39.36 -16.70
CA ARG A 33 -19.38 38.21 -17.54
C ARG A 33 -18.20 37.23 -17.48
N HIS A 34 -18.47 35.92 -17.68
CA HIS A 34 -17.49 34.82 -17.54
C HIS A 34 -17.13 34.54 -16.06
N THR A 35 -16.83 33.31 -15.63
CA THR A 35 -16.17 32.20 -16.35
C THR A 35 -16.94 30.87 -16.45
N SER A 36 -16.55 30.12 -17.48
CA SER A 36 -16.78 28.70 -17.80
C SER A 36 -17.38 27.78 -16.73
N GLN A 37 -18.50 27.13 -17.08
CA GLN A 37 -18.81 25.77 -16.63
C GLN A 37 -18.40 24.79 -17.73
N THR A 38 -17.67 23.72 -17.38
CA THR A 38 -17.23 22.66 -18.30
C THR A 38 -18.29 21.57 -18.44
N GLY A 39 -18.51 21.09 -19.66
CA GLY A 39 -19.63 20.19 -19.98
C GLY A 39 -19.49 19.44 -21.31
N SER A 40 -18.30 18.89 -21.57
CA SER A 40 -17.98 18.23 -22.84
C SER A 40 -18.61 16.84 -22.96
N THR A 41 -19.88 16.76 -23.38
CA THR A 41 -20.52 15.49 -23.78
C THR A 41 -20.25 15.19 -25.26
N SER A 42 -19.14 14.50 -25.53
CA SER A 42 -18.82 14.01 -26.88
C SER A 42 -19.65 12.76 -27.24
N SER A 43 -20.83 12.98 -27.81
CA SER A 43 -21.64 11.91 -28.44
C SER A 43 -21.74 12.15 -29.94
N ILE A 44 -21.34 11.15 -30.73
CA ILE A 44 -21.29 11.25 -32.19
C ILE A 44 -22.69 11.03 -32.77
N SER A 45 -23.29 12.11 -33.28
CA SER A 45 -24.10 12.04 -34.49
C SER A 45 -23.15 12.29 -35.67
N GLY A 46 -23.14 11.50 -36.73
CA GLY A 46 -24.17 10.58 -37.19
C GLY A 46 -24.31 10.75 -38.70
N SER A 47 -23.20 10.52 -39.42
CA SER A 47 -23.10 10.86 -40.85
C SER A 47 -24.01 9.96 -41.66
N MET A 48 -25.00 10.54 -42.35
CA MET A 48 -25.83 9.81 -43.31
C MET A 48 -25.06 9.56 -44.61
N VAL A 49 -24.20 8.55 -44.60
CA VAL A 49 -23.72 7.87 -45.80
C VAL A 49 -24.42 6.52 -45.86
N SER A 50 -25.62 6.50 -46.43
CA SER A 50 -26.28 5.24 -46.80
C SER A 50 -25.60 4.68 -48.05
N LEU A 51 -24.63 3.80 -47.86
CA LEU A 51 -24.10 2.91 -48.89
C LEU A 51 -24.72 1.51 -48.70
N ASP A 52 -26.05 1.43 -48.78
CA ASP A 52 -26.70 0.15 -49.08
C ASP A 52 -26.61 -0.07 -50.60
N GLY A 53 -26.30 -1.30 -51.00
CA GLY A 53 -25.76 -1.56 -52.32
C GLY A 53 -25.35 -3.00 -52.57
N SER A 54 -26.27 -3.96 -52.42
CA SER A 54 -26.65 -4.85 -53.53
C SER A 54 -27.49 -6.04 -53.07
N ARG A 55 -28.72 -6.13 -53.60
CA ARG A 55 -29.39 -7.42 -53.82
C ARG A 55 -30.30 -7.38 -55.05
N GLU A 56 -29.97 -8.23 -56.02
CA GLU A 56 -30.85 -8.76 -57.08
C GLU A 56 -31.75 -7.77 -57.85
N GLU A 57 -31.24 -7.22 -58.96
CA GLU A 57 -32.05 -7.08 -60.17
C GLU A 57 -31.27 -7.51 -61.42
N ASN A 58 -31.81 -8.47 -62.16
CA ASN A 58 -31.18 -9.04 -63.37
C ASN A 58 -31.43 -8.14 -64.59
N THR A 59 -30.59 -7.11 -64.78
CA THR A 59 -30.61 -6.30 -66.01
C THR A 59 -29.59 -6.81 -67.02
N VAL A 60 -30.10 -7.54 -68.02
CA VAL A 60 -29.35 -8.15 -69.13
C VAL A 60 -28.50 -7.12 -69.88
N SER A 61 -27.20 -7.39 -70.05
CA SER A 61 -26.31 -6.65 -70.96
C SER A 61 -26.59 -7.00 -72.44
N PRO A 62 -26.80 -6.02 -73.34
CA PRO A 62 -26.94 -6.30 -74.78
C PRO A 62 -26.03 -5.43 -75.66
N THR A 63 -24.74 -5.76 -75.76
CA THR A 63 -23.84 -5.31 -76.84
C THR A 63 -22.76 -6.36 -77.14
N PRO A 64 -22.45 -6.64 -78.41
CA PRO A 64 -23.43 -6.99 -79.44
C PRO A 64 -23.10 -8.35 -80.10
N PRO A 65 -24.11 -9.17 -80.48
CA PRO A 65 -23.86 -10.36 -81.29
C PRO A 65 -23.60 -9.96 -82.75
N ILE A 66 -22.32 -9.87 -83.14
CA ILE A 66 -21.93 -9.69 -84.55
C ILE A 66 -22.36 -10.93 -85.33
N GLN A 67 -23.42 -10.80 -86.12
CA GLN A 67 -23.92 -11.89 -86.94
C GLN A 67 -22.98 -12.19 -88.12
N LEU A 68 -22.50 -13.43 -88.17
CA LEU A 68 -21.91 -14.03 -89.37
C LEU A 68 -22.95 -14.13 -90.49
N LYS A 69 -23.02 -13.11 -91.37
CA LYS A 69 -23.43 -13.26 -92.78
C LYS A 69 -23.17 -12.01 -93.64
N ARG A 70 -21.95 -11.91 -94.18
CA ARG A 70 -21.74 -11.40 -95.55
C ARG A 70 -20.56 -12.12 -96.20
N GLU A 71 -20.93 -12.93 -97.18
CA GLU A 71 -20.28 -13.25 -98.45
C GLU A 71 -18.80 -12.84 -98.69
N ASN A 72 -18.05 -13.86 -99.14
CA ASN A 72 -16.93 -13.83 -100.10
C ASN A 72 -15.64 -13.02 -99.83
N SER A 73 -14.53 -13.75 -99.98
CA SER A 73 -13.24 -13.29 -100.51
C SER A 73 -12.47 -12.23 -99.73
N PHE A 74 -11.44 -12.67 -98.99
CA PHE A 74 -10.09 -12.11 -99.16
C PHE A 74 -9.03 -13.20 -98.92
N GLU A 75 -8.05 -13.31 -99.81
CA GLU A 75 -6.88 -14.19 -99.63
C GLU A 75 -5.84 -13.53 -98.70
N TYR A 76 -5.23 -14.32 -97.80
CA TYR A 76 -4.00 -13.89 -97.13
C TYR A 76 -2.80 -14.04 -98.09
N LYS A 77 -2.37 -12.93 -98.69
CA LYS A 77 -1.07 -12.79 -99.37
C LYS A 77 -0.28 -11.66 -98.72
N LEU A 78 0.92 -11.98 -98.23
CA LEU A 78 1.91 -10.97 -97.83
C LEU A 78 2.71 -10.49 -99.04
N SER A 79 3.26 -9.28 -98.94
CA SER A 79 3.61 -8.41 -100.07
C SER A 79 4.94 -8.71 -100.78
N ASP A 80 5.44 -9.95 -100.76
CA ASP A 80 6.75 -10.34 -101.33
C ASP A 80 6.72 -11.62 -102.18
N GLY A 81 5.54 -11.98 -102.71
CA GLY A 81 5.37 -13.02 -103.75
C GLY A 81 5.58 -14.48 -103.32
N MET A 82 6.44 -14.76 -102.35
CA MET A 82 6.58 -16.10 -101.77
C MET A 82 5.33 -16.48 -100.99
N GLN A 83 4.67 -17.56 -101.41
CA GLN A 83 3.67 -18.23 -100.59
C GLN A 83 4.36 -18.78 -99.34
N LEU A 84 3.94 -18.31 -98.16
CA LEU A 84 4.26 -18.99 -96.90
C LEU A 84 3.80 -20.45 -97.02
N SER A 85 4.68 -21.40 -96.78
CA SER A 85 4.30 -22.81 -96.82
C SER A 85 3.20 -23.09 -95.78
N SER A 86 2.40 -24.13 -95.98
CA SER A 86 1.53 -24.64 -94.90
C SER A 86 2.34 -24.99 -93.64
N LYS A 87 3.65 -25.29 -93.77
CA LYS A 87 4.59 -25.44 -92.65
C LYS A 87 4.99 -24.11 -91.98
N ASP A 88 4.97 -22.99 -92.70
CA ASP A 88 5.32 -21.67 -92.18
C ASP A 88 4.13 -21.02 -91.50
N ILE A 89 2.95 -21.10 -92.10
CA ILE A 89 1.69 -20.70 -91.49
C ILE A 89 1.50 -21.45 -90.16
N LYS A 90 1.64 -22.79 -90.15
CA LYS A 90 1.58 -23.58 -88.89
C LYS A 90 2.68 -23.25 -87.88
N ARG A 91 3.85 -22.78 -88.32
CA ARG A 91 4.91 -22.29 -87.40
C ARG A 91 4.55 -20.93 -86.81
N ILE A 92 3.89 -20.04 -87.57
CA ILE A 92 3.40 -18.76 -87.09
C ILE A 92 2.21 -18.96 -86.15
N GLU A 93 1.21 -19.76 -86.53
CA GLU A 93 0.05 -20.14 -85.71
C GLU A 93 0.49 -20.75 -84.38
N SER A 94 1.36 -21.76 -84.40
CA SER A 94 1.88 -22.40 -83.17
C SER A 94 2.61 -21.41 -82.25
N ARG A 95 3.36 -20.47 -82.85
CA ARG A 95 4.10 -19.43 -82.11
C ARG A 95 3.18 -18.34 -81.56
N GLU A 96 2.13 -17.96 -82.29
CA GLU A 96 1.06 -17.09 -81.80
C GLU A 96 0.29 -17.76 -80.66
N ASP A 97 -0.03 -19.05 -80.79
CA ASP A 97 -0.75 -19.82 -79.79
C ASP A 97 0.10 -20.02 -78.52
N GLU A 98 1.43 -20.18 -78.65
CA GLU A 98 2.36 -20.04 -77.52
C GLU A 98 2.32 -18.63 -76.89
N TRP A 99 2.31 -17.56 -77.69
CA TRP A 99 2.25 -16.18 -77.16
C TRP A 99 0.92 -15.91 -76.45
N ARG A 100 -0.21 -16.35 -76.99
CA ARG A 100 -1.54 -16.33 -76.33
C ARG A 100 -1.50 -17.12 -75.01
N LYS A 101 -0.89 -18.31 -75.00
CA LYS A 101 -0.70 -19.11 -73.78
C LYS A 101 0.24 -18.46 -72.76
N ARG A 102 1.29 -17.74 -73.20
CA ARG A 102 2.16 -16.93 -72.31
C ARG A 102 1.42 -15.73 -71.75
N LEU A 103 0.63 -15.02 -72.57
CA LEU A 103 -0.17 -13.87 -72.17
C LEU A 103 -1.25 -14.26 -71.17
N ALA A 104 -2.07 -15.27 -71.47
CA ALA A 104 -3.13 -15.76 -70.57
C ALA A 104 -2.57 -16.30 -69.23
N ARG A 105 -1.38 -16.91 -69.23
CA ARG A 105 -0.66 -17.25 -67.99
C ARG A 105 -0.27 -15.98 -67.22
N ARG A 106 0.26 -14.97 -67.90
CA ARG A 106 0.70 -13.71 -67.28
C ARG A 106 -0.48 -12.89 -66.75
N GLU A 107 -1.62 -12.90 -67.43
CA GLU A 107 -2.88 -12.32 -66.98
C GLU A 107 -3.41 -13.08 -65.76
N SER A 108 -3.42 -14.41 -65.77
CA SER A 108 -3.76 -15.21 -64.59
C SER A 108 -2.83 -14.96 -63.39
N GLU A 109 -1.53 -14.77 -63.63
CA GLU A 109 -0.56 -14.35 -62.60
C GLU A 109 -0.84 -12.96 -62.03
N LEU A 110 -1.34 -12.02 -62.85
CA LEU A 110 -1.67 -10.65 -62.42
C LEU A 110 -3.01 -10.62 -61.66
N VAL A 111 -4.02 -11.34 -62.14
CA VAL A 111 -5.30 -11.54 -61.44
C VAL A 111 -5.06 -12.16 -60.07
N LYS A 112 -4.29 -13.26 -59.98
CA LYS A 112 -3.92 -13.89 -58.68
C LYS A 112 -3.12 -12.99 -57.75
N LYS A 113 -2.39 -12.00 -58.27
CA LYS A 113 -1.70 -10.98 -57.45
C LYS A 113 -2.66 -9.91 -56.96
N LEU A 114 -3.67 -9.53 -57.74
CA LEU A 114 -4.75 -8.64 -57.31
C LEU A 114 -5.63 -9.33 -56.26
N GLU A 115 -6.16 -10.53 -56.54
CA GLU A 115 -6.94 -11.34 -55.60
C GLU A 115 -6.21 -11.52 -54.26
N LYS A 116 -4.92 -11.85 -54.30
CA LYS A 116 -4.10 -11.93 -53.07
C LYS A 116 -3.96 -10.58 -52.36
N LYS A 117 -3.83 -9.47 -53.09
CA LYS A 117 -3.70 -8.13 -52.47
C LYS A 117 -5.02 -7.67 -51.86
N ASP A 118 -6.15 -7.97 -52.49
CA ASP A 118 -7.47 -7.64 -51.97
C ASP A 118 -7.78 -8.46 -50.71
N GLU A 119 -7.46 -9.77 -50.70
CA GLU A 119 -7.62 -10.58 -49.49
C GLU A 119 -6.63 -10.16 -48.38
N GLU A 120 -5.37 -9.80 -48.71
CA GLU A 120 -4.45 -9.20 -47.74
C GLU A 120 -4.97 -7.88 -47.15
N TRP A 121 -5.65 -7.04 -47.94
CA TRP A 121 -6.27 -5.79 -47.47
C TRP A 121 -7.52 -6.04 -46.62
N LYS A 122 -8.36 -7.00 -47.02
CA LYS A 122 -9.57 -7.44 -46.33
C LYS A 122 -9.26 -8.05 -44.96
N VAL A 123 -8.21 -8.87 -44.85
CA VAL A 123 -7.69 -9.35 -43.56
C VAL A 123 -7.22 -8.18 -42.70
N ARG A 124 -6.37 -7.29 -43.22
CA ARG A 124 -5.88 -6.10 -42.48
C ARG A 124 -7.01 -5.16 -42.03
N LEU A 125 -8.09 -5.05 -42.81
CA LEU A 125 -9.28 -4.27 -42.44
C LEU A 125 -10.06 -4.94 -41.30
N GLN A 126 -10.28 -6.25 -41.37
CA GLN A 126 -10.92 -7.00 -40.28
C GLN A 126 -10.08 -7.02 -39.00
N GLU A 127 -8.75 -7.05 -39.11
CA GLU A 127 -7.84 -6.91 -37.96
C GLU A 127 -8.00 -5.54 -37.31
N ARG A 128 -7.98 -4.46 -38.12
CA ARG A 128 -8.25 -3.08 -37.65
C ARG A 128 -9.62 -2.93 -37.00
N GLU A 129 -10.66 -3.52 -37.58
CA GLU A 129 -12.01 -3.51 -37.01
C GLU A 129 -12.07 -4.24 -35.66
N LYS A 130 -11.41 -5.39 -35.53
CA LYS A 130 -11.27 -6.13 -34.26
C LYS A 130 -10.45 -5.35 -33.23
N GLU A 131 -9.40 -4.62 -33.63
CA GLU A 131 -8.64 -3.72 -32.75
C GLU A 131 -9.52 -2.56 -32.26
N TRP A 132 -10.24 -1.89 -33.16
CA TRP A 132 -11.11 -0.76 -32.83
C TRP A 132 -12.25 -1.21 -31.90
N LYS A 133 -12.88 -2.35 -32.17
CA LYS A 133 -13.91 -2.91 -31.29
C LYS A 133 -13.37 -3.23 -29.90
N LYS A 134 -12.19 -3.86 -29.78
CA LYS A 134 -11.53 -4.09 -28.48
C LYS A 134 -11.22 -2.79 -27.72
N LEU A 135 -10.84 -1.73 -28.43
CA LEU A 135 -10.57 -0.42 -27.83
C LEU A 135 -11.86 0.25 -27.33
N LEU A 136 -12.95 0.14 -28.09
CA LEU A 136 -14.27 0.69 -27.77
C LEU A 136 -14.91 -0.07 -26.60
N ASP A 137 -14.91 -1.41 -26.64
CA ASP A 137 -15.26 -2.31 -25.53
C ASP A 137 -14.49 -1.97 -24.24
N LYS A 138 -13.22 -1.54 -24.36
CA LYS A 138 -12.38 -1.16 -23.22
C LYS A 138 -12.78 0.22 -22.68
N GLN A 139 -12.93 1.22 -23.55
CA GLN A 139 -13.39 2.55 -23.14
C GLN A 139 -14.78 2.52 -22.49
N GLU A 140 -15.70 1.70 -22.99
CA GLU A 140 -17.03 1.55 -22.39
C GLU A 140 -16.96 0.92 -21.00
N LYS A 141 -16.10 -0.10 -20.79
CA LYS A 141 -15.85 -0.69 -19.46
C LYS A 141 -15.14 0.27 -18.50
N GLU A 142 -14.26 1.12 -19.00
CA GLU A 142 -13.60 2.16 -18.18
C GLU A 142 -14.58 3.29 -17.81
N LYS A 143 -15.41 3.75 -18.75
CA LYS A 143 -16.51 4.68 -18.49
C LYS A 143 -17.48 4.13 -17.43
N LEU A 144 -17.92 2.88 -17.56
CA LEU A 144 -18.93 2.30 -16.67
C LEU A 144 -18.39 2.09 -15.24
N LYS A 145 -17.08 1.84 -15.09
CA LYS A 145 -16.40 1.90 -13.78
C LYS A 145 -16.41 3.31 -13.19
N LEU A 146 -16.02 4.32 -13.97
CA LEU A 146 -15.99 5.72 -13.52
C LEU A 146 -17.39 6.24 -13.14
N GLU A 147 -18.45 5.77 -13.80
CA GLU A 147 -19.84 6.11 -13.45
C GLU A 147 -20.28 5.44 -12.13
N ASP A 148 -19.86 4.21 -11.84
CA ASP A 148 -20.13 3.50 -10.59
C ASP A 148 -19.28 4.06 -9.42
N GLU A 149 -18.00 4.38 -9.65
CA GLU A 149 -17.14 5.10 -8.70
C GLU A 149 -17.69 6.49 -8.38
N ARG A 150 -18.16 7.24 -9.39
CA ARG A 150 -18.86 8.52 -9.18
C ARG A 150 -20.13 8.36 -8.36
N ARG A 151 -20.97 7.35 -8.65
CA ARG A 151 -22.19 7.07 -7.87
C ARG A 151 -21.84 6.82 -6.40
N LYS A 152 -20.86 5.95 -6.12
CA LYS A 152 -20.38 5.66 -4.77
C LYS A 152 -19.85 6.89 -4.04
N ALA A 153 -19.15 7.78 -4.74
CA ALA A 153 -18.71 9.07 -4.19
C ALA A 153 -19.89 10.03 -3.91
N GLU A 154 -20.90 10.10 -4.78
CA GLU A 154 -22.11 10.89 -4.58
C GLU A 154 -22.98 10.36 -3.42
N ASP A 155 -23.07 9.04 -3.26
CA ASP A 155 -23.75 8.37 -2.15
C ASP A 155 -23.01 8.63 -0.81
N ALA A 156 -21.69 8.43 -0.79
CA ALA A 156 -20.86 8.72 0.38
C ALA A 156 -20.94 10.20 0.79
N ARG A 157 -20.95 11.13 -0.19
CA ARG A 157 -21.15 12.56 0.09
C ARG A 157 -22.51 12.82 0.73
N ARG A 158 -23.59 12.22 0.23
CA ARG A 158 -24.93 12.36 0.82
C ARG A 158 -24.99 11.89 2.28
N VAL A 159 -24.28 10.81 2.62
CA VAL A 159 -24.18 10.32 3.99
C VAL A 159 -23.40 11.29 4.89
N THR A 160 -22.27 11.84 4.44
CA THR A 160 -21.51 12.83 5.23
C THR A 160 -22.24 14.17 5.36
N GLU A 161 -22.99 14.58 4.34
CA GLU A 161 -23.83 15.78 4.29
C GLU A 161 -25.00 15.69 5.29
N LEU A 162 -25.64 14.51 5.42
CA LEU A 162 -26.63 14.23 6.46
C LEU A 162 -26.00 14.19 7.87
N ALA A 163 -24.85 13.53 8.04
CA ALA A 163 -24.16 13.47 9.32
C ALA A 163 -23.72 14.86 9.82
N LEU A 164 -23.27 15.74 8.91
CA LEU A 164 -22.95 17.14 9.21
C LEU A 164 -24.20 17.92 9.66
N LYS A 165 -25.33 17.79 8.96
CA LYS A 165 -26.60 18.44 9.34
C LYS A 165 -27.06 18.00 10.74
N ASN A 166 -26.96 16.71 11.06
CA ASN A 166 -27.30 16.20 12.38
C ASN A 166 -26.36 16.79 13.46
N ALA A 167 -25.05 16.88 13.18
CA ALA A 167 -24.09 17.50 14.10
C ALA A 167 -24.34 19.00 14.31
N GLU A 168 -24.78 19.74 13.28
CA GLU A 168 -25.21 21.13 13.43
C GLU A 168 -26.49 21.28 14.27
N GLU A 169 -27.42 20.33 14.19
CA GLU A 169 -28.63 20.31 15.01
C GLU A 169 -28.33 19.98 16.48
N TYR A 170 -27.44 19.03 16.76
CA TYR A 170 -26.93 18.80 18.12
C TYR A 170 -26.19 20.02 18.66
N LYS A 171 -25.38 20.70 17.85
CA LYS A 171 -24.71 21.95 18.22
C LYS A 171 -25.70 23.07 18.58
N LYS A 172 -26.81 23.21 17.84
CA LYS A 172 -27.88 24.17 18.16
C LYS A 172 -28.59 23.82 19.47
N LYS A 173 -28.90 22.54 19.71
CA LYS A 173 -29.48 22.08 20.99
C LYS A 173 -28.54 22.36 22.18
N LEU A 174 -27.24 22.12 22.02
CA LEU A 174 -26.23 22.42 23.05
C LEU A 174 -26.15 23.91 23.40
N TYR A 175 -26.26 24.81 22.41
CA TYR A 175 -26.33 26.26 22.71
C TYR A 175 -27.64 26.66 23.40
N SER A 176 -28.80 26.08 23.03
CA SER A 176 -30.04 26.31 23.78
C SER A 176 -29.88 25.91 25.24
N PHE A 177 -29.41 24.69 25.52
CA PHE A 177 -29.18 24.23 26.89
C PHE A 177 -28.15 25.09 27.66
N GLN A 178 -27.19 25.72 26.98
CA GLN A 178 -26.27 26.68 27.59
C GLN A 178 -26.99 28.00 27.92
N GLU A 179 -27.74 28.58 26.98
CA GLU A 179 -28.53 29.81 27.18
C GLU A 179 -29.60 29.61 28.28
N ASP A 180 -30.21 28.44 28.36
CA ASP A 180 -31.18 28.06 29.39
C ASP A 180 -30.51 27.90 30.77
N ALA A 181 -29.30 27.33 30.83
CA ALA A 181 -28.52 27.21 32.06
C ALA A 181 -28.00 28.57 32.58
N GLU A 182 -27.49 29.44 31.69
CA GLU A 182 -27.06 30.80 32.02
C GLU A 182 -28.25 31.66 32.52
N GLN A 183 -29.45 31.49 31.95
CA GLN A 183 -30.68 32.08 32.48
C GLN A 183 -31.01 31.55 33.88
N LEU A 184 -30.91 30.23 34.12
CA LEU A 184 -31.19 29.62 35.42
C LEU A 184 -30.22 30.12 36.51
N GLU A 185 -28.93 30.23 36.21
CA GLU A 185 -27.91 30.81 37.09
C GLU A 185 -28.18 32.30 37.35
N GLY A 186 -28.64 33.05 36.33
CA GLY A 186 -29.10 34.43 36.46
C GLY A 186 -30.29 34.57 37.43
N PHE A 187 -31.30 33.69 37.34
CA PHE A 187 -32.43 33.68 38.27
C PHE A 187 -31.99 33.30 39.68
N GLN A 188 -31.19 32.25 39.86
CA GLN A 188 -30.64 31.85 41.16
C GLN A 188 -29.82 32.98 41.80
N THR A 189 -29.01 33.69 41.01
CA THR A 189 -28.25 34.87 41.48
C THR A 189 -29.19 35.98 41.95
N GLN A 190 -30.27 36.25 41.22
CA GLN A 190 -31.27 37.24 41.61
C GLN A 190 -32.04 36.83 42.88
N GLU A 191 -32.35 35.55 43.06
CA GLU A 191 -33.03 35.05 44.25
C GLU A 191 -32.11 35.04 45.48
N MET A 192 -30.85 34.63 45.32
CA MET A 192 -29.85 34.75 46.38
C MET A 192 -29.63 36.21 46.80
N ALA A 193 -29.69 37.17 45.88
CA ALA A 193 -29.67 38.59 46.20
C ALA A 193 -30.93 39.03 47.00
N LYS A 194 -32.14 38.61 46.58
CA LYS A 194 -33.39 38.88 47.34
C LYS A 194 -33.33 38.29 48.75
N ILE A 195 -32.91 37.03 48.88
CA ILE A 195 -32.77 36.33 50.17
C ILE A 195 -31.74 37.06 51.05
N LYS A 196 -30.59 37.46 50.51
CA LYS A 196 -29.58 38.23 51.24
C LYS A 196 -30.10 39.58 51.73
N HIS A 197 -30.89 40.31 50.92
CA HIS A 197 -31.52 41.55 51.34
C HIS A 197 -32.60 41.33 52.41
N LEU A 198 -33.43 40.29 52.29
CA LEU A 198 -34.43 39.92 53.30
C LEU A 198 -33.78 39.50 54.63
N LEU A 199 -32.69 38.74 54.58
CA LEU A 199 -31.92 38.33 55.75
C LEU A 199 -31.31 39.54 56.45
N LEU A 200 -30.64 40.43 55.71
CA LEU A 200 -30.04 41.66 56.27
C LEU A 200 -31.09 42.59 56.88
N ALA A 201 -32.26 42.73 56.25
CA ALA A 201 -33.37 43.51 56.81
C ALA A 201 -33.93 42.88 58.10
N LYS A 202 -33.93 41.54 58.21
CA LYS A 202 -34.34 40.84 59.44
C LYS A 202 -33.28 40.88 60.53
N GLU A 203 -32.00 40.87 60.17
CA GLU A 203 -30.88 41.08 61.08
C GLU A 203 -30.95 42.49 61.70
N GLN A 204 -31.18 43.51 60.87
CA GLN A 204 -31.43 44.90 61.31
C GLN A 204 -32.68 45.02 62.20
N GLU A 205 -33.80 44.38 61.85
CA GLU A 205 -35.00 44.37 62.70
C GLU A 205 -34.71 43.72 64.07
N VAL A 206 -33.96 42.61 64.10
CA VAL A 206 -33.57 41.94 65.35
C VAL A 206 -32.67 42.84 66.20
N ASP A 207 -31.66 43.50 65.62
CA ASP A 207 -30.82 44.46 66.34
C ASP A 207 -31.65 45.63 66.90
N GLU A 208 -32.58 46.19 66.13
CA GLU A 208 -33.53 47.19 66.62
C GLU A 208 -34.36 46.68 67.81
N LYS A 209 -34.92 45.46 67.73
CA LYS A 209 -35.67 44.87 68.87
C LYS A 209 -34.76 44.66 70.08
N VAL A 210 -33.51 44.24 69.90
CA VAL A 210 -32.52 44.08 70.98
C VAL A 210 -32.19 45.43 71.62
N HIS A 211 -32.08 46.51 70.85
CA HIS A 211 -31.90 47.87 71.38
C HIS A 211 -33.12 48.36 72.17
N HIS A 212 -34.34 48.16 71.66
CA HIS A 212 -35.57 48.50 72.39
C HIS A 212 -35.71 47.69 73.69
N LEU A 213 -35.39 46.39 73.67
CA LEU A 213 -35.46 45.53 74.85
C LEU A 213 -34.42 45.91 75.92
N LYS A 214 -33.21 46.32 75.51
CA LYS A 214 -32.20 46.89 76.42
C LYS A 214 -32.70 48.18 77.08
N HIS A 215 -33.31 49.10 76.32
CA HIS A 215 -33.90 50.32 76.88
C HIS A 215 -35.00 50.01 77.90
N ALA A 216 -35.99 49.19 77.52
CA ALA A 216 -37.08 48.81 78.40
C ALA A 216 -36.60 48.07 79.68
N THR A 217 -35.51 47.30 79.59
CA THR A 217 -34.91 46.63 80.75
C THR A 217 -34.26 47.64 81.69
N ALA A 218 -33.48 48.60 81.17
CA ALA A 218 -32.89 49.67 81.98
C ALA A 218 -33.96 50.59 82.62
N GLU A 219 -35.06 50.84 81.92
CA GLU A 219 -36.21 51.58 82.44
C GLU A 219 -36.92 50.80 83.58
N VAL A 220 -37.12 49.50 83.42
CA VAL A 220 -37.63 48.60 84.48
C VAL A 220 -36.67 48.53 85.68
N GLU A 221 -35.35 48.58 85.47
CA GLU A 221 -34.36 48.65 86.56
C GLU A 221 -34.43 49.99 87.30
N SER A 222 -34.56 51.11 86.58
CA SER A 222 -34.78 52.43 87.17
C SER A 222 -36.07 52.50 87.99
N LEU A 223 -37.17 51.97 87.45
CA LEU A 223 -38.45 51.90 88.19
C LEU A 223 -38.35 50.97 89.41
N LYS A 224 -37.58 49.88 89.35
CA LYS A 224 -37.30 49.03 90.54
C LYS A 224 -36.49 49.76 91.60
N THR A 225 -35.49 50.58 91.25
CA THR A 225 -34.75 51.37 92.26
C THR A 225 -35.62 52.45 92.85
N GLU A 226 -36.50 53.09 92.06
CA GLU A 226 -37.44 54.09 92.57
C GLU A 226 -38.52 53.47 93.48
N VAL A 227 -39.11 52.32 93.13
CA VAL A 227 -40.00 51.57 94.04
C VAL A 227 -39.26 51.16 95.33
N SER A 228 -37.98 50.80 95.22
CA SER A 228 -37.14 50.48 96.40
C SER A 228 -36.80 51.71 97.25
N ARG A 229 -36.82 52.92 96.68
CA ARG A 229 -36.72 54.19 97.39
C ARG A 229 -38.04 54.54 98.08
N LEU A 230 -39.17 54.42 97.36
CA LEU A 230 -40.50 54.73 97.86
C LEU A 230 -40.92 53.87 99.06
N ARG A 231 -40.60 52.56 99.04
CA ARG A 231 -40.86 51.64 100.16
C ARG A 231 -40.28 52.12 101.50
N ARG A 232 -39.14 52.81 101.50
CA ARG A 232 -38.56 53.37 102.73
C ARG A 232 -39.42 54.47 103.34
N TYR A 233 -40.10 55.26 102.51
CA TYR A 233 -41.07 56.25 102.99
C TYR A 233 -42.39 55.61 103.45
N GLU A 234 -42.74 54.42 102.94
CA GLU A 234 -43.84 53.62 103.50
C GLU A 234 -43.47 53.14 104.92
N ASP A 235 -42.24 52.63 105.12
CA ASP A 235 -41.72 52.24 106.44
C ASP A 235 -41.63 53.45 107.40
N GLU A 236 -41.08 54.59 106.96
CA GLU A 236 -41.03 55.84 107.74
C GLU A 236 -42.44 56.36 108.10
N LEU A 237 -43.39 56.31 107.17
CA LEU A 237 -44.78 56.71 107.42
C LEU A 237 -45.49 55.79 108.42
N ASN A 238 -45.23 54.48 108.38
CA ASN A 238 -45.77 53.53 109.36
C ASN A 238 -45.23 53.83 110.76
N ASN A 239 -43.92 54.07 110.91
CA ASN A 239 -43.32 54.46 112.19
C ASN A 239 -43.96 55.75 112.75
N VAL A 240 -44.19 56.76 111.90
CA VAL A 240 -44.86 58.01 112.30
C VAL A 240 -46.34 57.79 112.66
N GLN A 241 -47.02 56.82 112.05
CA GLN A 241 -48.38 56.43 112.46
C GLN A 241 -48.38 55.77 113.84
N ASP A 242 -47.46 54.84 114.11
CA ASP A 242 -47.32 54.21 115.43
C ASP A 242 -46.96 55.23 116.54
N GLU A 243 -46.07 56.20 116.25
CA GLU A 243 -45.79 57.33 117.15
C GLU A 243 -47.04 58.19 117.40
N MET A 244 -47.83 58.49 116.36
CA MET A 244 -49.07 59.25 116.50
C MET A 244 -50.16 58.49 117.25
N GLU A 245 -50.29 57.17 117.09
CA GLU A 245 -51.24 56.35 117.86
C GLU A 245 -50.82 56.23 119.33
N THR A 246 -49.53 56.03 119.61
CA THR A 246 -49.02 55.98 121.00
C THR A 246 -49.17 57.32 121.71
N LEU A 247 -48.91 58.45 121.03
CA LEU A 247 -49.20 59.80 121.55
C LEU A 247 -50.69 60.07 121.74
N ARG A 248 -51.55 59.55 120.86
CA ARG A 248 -53.02 59.63 121.02
C ARG A 248 -53.48 58.83 122.23
N HIS A 249 -52.88 57.67 122.47
CA HIS A 249 -53.17 56.82 123.64
C HIS A 249 -52.64 57.40 124.96
N SER A 250 -51.49 58.08 125.00
CA SER A 250 -51.04 58.81 126.20
C SER A 250 -51.96 59.99 126.49
N THR A 251 -52.20 60.86 125.50
CA THR A 251 -53.07 62.05 125.62
C THR A 251 -54.48 61.68 126.08
N GLN A 252 -55.05 60.60 125.54
CA GLN A 252 -56.38 60.12 125.96
C GLN A 252 -56.38 59.56 127.40
N ARG A 253 -55.29 58.95 127.86
CA ARG A 253 -55.13 58.44 129.23
C ARG A 253 -55.00 59.59 130.23
N GLU A 254 -54.18 60.59 129.92
CA GLU A 254 -54.03 61.82 130.72
C GLU A 254 -55.35 62.60 130.79
N ARG A 255 -56.05 62.76 129.65
CA ARG A 255 -57.37 63.41 129.62
C ARG A 255 -58.41 62.68 130.49
N ALA A 256 -58.39 61.34 130.52
CA ALA A 256 -59.27 60.57 131.40
C ALA A 256 -58.91 60.75 132.89
N GLN A 257 -57.62 60.83 133.23
CA GLN A 257 -57.16 61.11 134.60
C GLN A 257 -57.58 62.52 135.05
N LEU A 258 -57.35 63.55 134.23
CA LEU A 258 -57.76 64.93 134.51
C LEU A 258 -59.28 65.06 134.63
N SER A 259 -60.06 64.39 133.76
CA SER A 259 -61.52 64.37 133.86
C SER A 259 -62.04 63.72 135.15
N SER A 260 -61.34 62.70 135.66
CA SER A 260 -61.66 62.07 136.95
C SER A 260 -61.37 63.01 138.13
N GLN A 261 -60.22 63.71 138.10
CA GLN A 261 -59.87 64.72 139.10
C GLN A 261 -60.83 65.91 139.09
N LEU A 262 -61.28 66.37 137.91
CA LEU A 262 -62.26 67.43 137.79
C LEU A 262 -63.60 67.03 138.42
N ALA A 263 -64.15 65.87 138.07
CA ALA A 263 -65.40 65.38 138.66
C ALA A 263 -65.30 65.26 140.20
N GLN A 264 -64.15 64.85 140.73
CA GLN A 264 -63.91 64.80 142.18
C GLN A 264 -63.89 66.19 142.85
N THR A 265 -63.44 67.24 142.15
CA THR A 265 -63.47 68.61 142.70
C THR A 265 -64.84 69.27 142.55
N GLU A 266 -65.56 69.02 141.45
CA GLU A 266 -66.94 69.50 141.23
C GLU A 266 -67.91 68.97 142.29
N GLU A 267 -67.78 67.69 142.67
CA GLU A 267 -68.56 67.07 143.76
C GLU A 267 -68.40 67.82 145.09
N VAL A 268 -67.15 68.16 145.45
CA VAL A 268 -66.85 68.94 146.67
C VAL A 268 -67.43 70.36 146.59
N VAL A 269 -67.36 71.01 145.42
CA VAL A 269 -67.94 72.34 145.21
C VAL A 269 -69.48 72.31 145.34
N ARG A 270 -70.15 71.27 144.82
CA ARG A 270 -71.61 71.14 144.94
C ARG A 270 -72.04 71.00 146.41
N HIS A 271 -71.42 70.09 147.15
CA HIS A 271 -71.70 69.89 148.58
C HIS A 271 -71.51 71.18 149.42
N LEU A 272 -70.56 72.05 149.03
CA LEU A 272 -70.40 73.37 149.66
C LEU A 272 -71.51 74.36 149.30
N LYS A 273 -72.03 74.36 148.06
CA LYS A 273 -73.15 75.21 147.63
C LYS A 273 -74.47 74.84 148.32
N ASP A 274 -74.78 73.54 148.39
CA ASP A 274 -76.01 73.03 148.99
C ASP A 274 -76.15 73.50 150.47
N LYS A 275 -75.02 73.64 151.17
CA LYS A 275 -74.93 74.14 152.55
C LYS A 275 -75.21 75.64 152.70
N VAL A 276 -74.99 76.46 151.67
CA VAL A 276 -75.25 77.91 151.72
C VAL A 276 -76.74 78.21 151.55
N PHE A 277 -77.39 77.58 150.58
CA PHE A 277 -78.81 77.80 150.26
C PHE A 277 -79.75 77.62 151.46
N VAL A 278 -79.49 76.62 152.31
CA VAL A 278 -80.28 76.33 153.52
C VAL A 278 -80.18 77.43 154.58
N LEU A 279 -79.10 78.22 154.58
CA LEU A 279 -78.93 79.37 155.48
C LEU A 279 -79.74 80.58 154.98
N GLU A 280 -79.72 80.83 153.67
CA GLU A 280 -80.44 81.94 153.04
C GLU A 280 -81.96 81.79 153.20
N GLN A 281 -82.50 80.59 152.98
CA GLN A 281 -83.94 80.32 153.04
C GLN A 281 -84.57 80.58 154.43
N ARG A 282 -83.79 80.56 155.52
CA ARG A 282 -84.29 80.92 156.86
C ARG A 282 -84.56 82.41 157.02
N VAL A 283 -83.83 83.27 156.32
CA VAL A 283 -83.91 84.74 156.51
C VAL A 283 -85.18 85.31 155.88
N SER A 284 -85.73 84.67 154.85
CA SER A 284 -86.84 85.20 154.05
C SER A 284 -88.25 85.01 154.65
N LEU A 285 -88.39 84.48 155.86
CA LEU A 285 -89.68 84.03 156.42
C LEU A 285 -90.25 84.88 157.57
N GLU A 286 -89.52 85.87 158.09
CA GLU A 286 -89.89 86.54 159.36
C GLU A 286 -90.77 87.81 159.23
N THR A 287 -91.04 88.32 158.01
CA THR A 287 -91.73 89.62 157.83
C THR A 287 -92.76 89.63 156.71
N ASN A 288 -94.05 89.72 157.06
CA ASN A 288 -95.12 90.31 156.23
C ASN A 288 -96.46 90.38 157.01
N ASP A 289 -97.10 91.55 157.02
CA ASP A 289 -98.56 91.71 157.20
C ASP A 289 -98.95 93.05 156.52
N GLN A 290 -99.95 93.04 155.63
CA GLN A 290 -100.01 94.03 154.53
C GLN A 290 -101.28 94.90 154.52
N THR A 291 -101.08 96.16 154.12
CA THR A 291 -102.05 97.27 154.18
C THR A 291 -102.45 97.80 152.80
N ILE A 292 -103.26 98.86 152.74
CA ILE A 292 -103.85 99.35 151.48
C ILE A 292 -102.80 99.92 150.51
N ASP A 293 -101.69 100.49 150.99
CA ASP A 293 -100.58 100.91 150.13
C ASP A 293 -99.93 99.73 149.42
N GLU A 294 -99.89 98.54 150.05
CA GLU A 294 -99.38 97.34 149.40
C GLU A 294 -100.32 96.82 148.30
N ARG A 295 -101.62 97.13 148.34
CA ARG A 295 -102.56 96.86 147.25
C ARG A 295 -102.39 97.83 146.07
N VAL A 296 -102.01 99.08 146.33
CA VAL A 296 -101.58 100.02 145.25
C VAL A 296 -100.25 99.54 144.66
N ALA A 297 -99.32 99.11 145.51
CA ALA A 297 -98.08 98.49 145.08
C ALA A 297 -98.34 97.19 144.30
N ASP A 298 -99.34 96.38 144.64
CA ASP A 298 -99.74 95.19 143.86
C ASP A 298 -100.19 95.55 142.44
N LEU A 299 -100.99 96.61 142.27
CA LEU A 299 -101.37 97.07 140.92
C LEU A 299 -100.18 97.63 140.14
N MET A 300 -99.16 98.20 140.81
CA MET A 300 -97.90 98.59 140.18
C MET A 300 -96.98 97.39 139.88
N ARG A 301 -96.96 96.36 140.74
CA ARG A 301 -96.31 95.06 140.50
C ARG A 301 -96.98 94.34 139.33
N GLU A 302 -98.31 94.37 139.22
CA GLU A 302 -99.06 93.79 138.11
C GLU A 302 -98.80 94.55 136.81
N ARG A 303 -98.82 95.88 136.81
CA ARG A 303 -98.46 96.67 135.63
C ARG A 303 -97.04 96.36 135.16
N THR A 304 -96.04 96.38 136.06
CA THR A 304 -94.65 96.07 135.69
C THR A 304 -94.46 94.61 135.28
N LEU A 305 -95.24 93.67 135.84
CA LEU A 305 -95.32 92.28 135.41
C LEU A 305 -95.90 92.13 134.00
N LEU A 306 -96.91 92.93 133.62
CA LEU A 306 -97.49 92.94 132.28
C LEU A 306 -96.55 93.62 131.26
N GLU A 307 -95.88 94.69 131.64
CA GLU A 307 -94.84 95.34 130.83
C GLU A 307 -93.65 94.39 130.60
N ARG A 308 -93.20 93.65 131.62
CA ARG A 308 -92.21 92.57 131.46
C ARG A 308 -92.69 91.48 130.51
N LYS A 309 -93.94 91.01 130.63
CA LYS A 309 -94.52 89.99 129.74
C LYS A 309 -94.62 90.45 128.28
N LEU A 310 -94.88 91.74 128.04
CA LEU A 310 -94.88 92.31 126.69
C LEU A 310 -93.47 92.33 126.09
N GLU A 311 -92.47 92.74 126.89
CA GLU A 311 -91.07 92.73 126.45
C GLU A 311 -90.55 91.30 126.22
N GLU A 312 -90.94 90.33 127.06
CA GLU A 312 -90.66 88.91 126.86
C GLU A 312 -91.32 88.36 125.58
N ALA A 313 -92.53 88.80 125.24
CA ALA A 313 -93.16 88.47 123.97
C ALA A 313 -92.43 89.11 122.76
N HIS A 314 -91.93 90.33 122.88
CA HIS A 314 -91.09 90.97 121.85
C HIS A 314 -89.74 90.25 121.68
N LEU A 315 -89.08 89.88 122.78
CA LEU A 315 -87.84 89.10 122.76
C LEU A 315 -88.06 87.74 122.09
N HIS A 316 -89.10 86.98 122.48
CA HIS A 316 -89.43 85.72 121.82
C HIS A 316 -89.76 85.88 120.33
N LEU A 317 -90.44 86.95 119.91
CA LEU A 317 -90.67 87.25 118.50
C LEU A 317 -89.37 87.61 117.76
N SER A 318 -88.41 88.25 118.43
CA SER A 318 -87.07 88.52 117.90
C SER A 318 -86.23 87.25 117.75
N ASP A 319 -86.25 86.37 118.75
CA ASP A 319 -85.59 85.05 118.73
C ASP A 319 -86.16 84.16 117.61
N ILE A 320 -87.49 84.15 117.47
CA ILE A 320 -88.16 83.46 116.35
C ILE A 320 -87.74 84.09 115.03
N LYS A 321 -87.79 85.42 114.89
CA LYS A 321 -87.42 86.10 113.63
C LYS A 321 -85.96 85.82 113.24
N THR A 322 -85.02 85.92 114.16
CA THR A 322 -83.59 85.65 113.92
C THR A 322 -83.33 84.16 113.62
N SER A 323 -83.99 83.25 114.32
CA SER A 323 -83.95 81.80 114.03
C SER A 323 -84.47 81.49 112.62
N TRP A 324 -85.61 82.07 112.22
CA TRP A 324 -86.17 81.91 110.88
C TRP A 324 -85.28 82.55 109.81
N SER A 325 -84.70 83.73 110.05
CA SER A 325 -83.70 84.32 109.14
C SER A 325 -82.47 83.42 108.97
N GLY A 326 -81.91 82.87 110.05
CA GLY A 326 -80.80 81.93 109.99
C GLY A 326 -81.15 80.64 109.22
N LYS A 327 -82.38 80.13 109.39
CA LYS A 327 -82.89 78.98 108.64
C LYS A 327 -83.08 79.28 107.16
N ILE A 328 -83.56 80.48 106.81
CA ILE A 328 -83.66 80.95 105.42
C ILE A 328 -82.27 81.01 104.80
N SER A 329 -81.29 81.68 105.40
CA SER A 329 -79.93 81.78 104.85
C SER A 329 -79.20 80.43 104.78
N SER A 330 -79.53 79.47 105.67
CA SER A 330 -79.06 78.09 105.55
C SER A 330 -79.65 77.38 104.33
N LEU A 331 -80.96 77.52 104.08
CA LEU A 331 -81.63 76.98 102.90
C LEU A 331 -81.18 77.65 101.60
N GLU A 332 -81.00 78.98 101.58
CA GLU A 332 -80.42 79.72 100.45
C GLU A 332 -79.00 79.22 100.12
N THR A 333 -78.18 78.99 101.14
CA THR A 333 -76.84 78.40 100.98
C THR A 333 -76.92 76.96 100.44
N GLN A 334 -77.88 76.16 100.89
CA GLN A 334 -78.08 74.79 100.41
C GLN A 334 -78.56 74.77 98.94
N VAL A 335 -79.52 75.63 98.58
CA VAL A 335 -79.98 75.80 97.19
C VAL A 335 -78.82 76.27 96.32
N GLY A 336 -78.02 77.25 96.75
CA GLY A 336 -76.83 77.71 96.01
C GLY A 336 -75.77 76.62 95.81
N ARG A 337 -75.59 75.70 96.77
CA ARG A 337 -74.72 74.52 96.61
C ARG A 337 -75.30 73.52 95.61
N LEU A 338 -76.57 73.16 95.75
CA LEU A 338 -77.26 72.23 94.84
C LEU A 338 -77.32 72.77 93.40
N SER A 339 -77.55 74.07 93.20
CA SER A 339 -77.53 74.71 91.88
C SER A 339 -76.14 74.67 91.24
N ARG A 340 -75.06 74.84 92.03
CA ARG A 340 -73.69 74.68 91.54
C ARG A 340 -73.41 73.21 91.16
N GLN A 341 -73.72 72.28 92.05
CA GLN A 341 -73.53 70.84 91.83
C GLN A 341 -74.28 70.36 90.59
N ALA A 342 -75.53 70.77 90.38
CA ALA A 342 -76.30 70.43 89.17
C ALA A 342 -75.66 70.99 87.89
N GLY A 343 -75.00 72.15 87.96
CA GLY A 343 -74.19 72.71 86.87
C GLY A 343 -72.90 71.94 86.59
N GLU A 344 -72.20 71.51 87.65
CA GLU A 344 -70.97 70.71 87.58
C GLU A 344 -71.27 69.30 87.02
N GLU A 345 -72.27 68.61 87.57
CA GLU A 345 -72.79 67.35 87.00
C GLU A 345 -73.34 67.53 85.57
N GLY A 346 -73.84 68.72 85.24
CA GLY A 346 -74.31 69.10 83.91
C GLY A 346 -73.18 69.43 82.92
N LEU A 347 -71.95 69.64 83.40
CA LEU A 347 -70.73 69.73 82.59
C LEU A 347 -70.11 68.34 82.43
N GLU A 348 -69.95 67.59 83.52
CA GLU A 348 -69.32 66.26 83.48
C GLU A 348 -70.12 65.27 82.64
N ARG A 349 -71.46 65.30 82.69
CA ARG A 349 -72.30 64.50 81.78
C ARG A 349 -72.01 64.78 80.29
N ARG A 350 -71.78 66.04 79.92
CA ARG A 350 -71.42 66.41 78.54
C ARG A 350 -70.01 65.98 78.18
N ARG A 351 -69.06 66.05 79.13
CA ARG A 351 -67.69 65.56 78.96
C ARG A 351 -67.66 64.05 78.68
N VAL A 352 -68.36 63.27 79.50
CA VAL A 352 -68.51 61.81 79.34
C VAL A 352 -69.30 61.45 78.07
N GLU A 353 -70.32 62.23 77.69
CA GLU A 353 -71.07 62.01 76.45
C GLU A 353 -70.24 62.30 75.19
N GLN A 354 -69.33 63.27 75.24
CA GLN A 354 -68.32 63.52 74.20
C GLN A 354 -67.31 62.38 74.10
N GLU A 355 -66.69 61.97 75.22
CA GLU A 355 -65.75 60.82 75.27
C GLU A 355 -66.40 59.53 74.76
N LYS A 356 -67.68 59.29 75.10
CA LYS A 356 -68.47 58.16 74.63
C LYS A 356 -68.66 58.18 73.11
N GLU A 357 -68.95 59.33 72.52
CA GLU A 357 -69.14 59.46 71.07
C GLU A 357 -67.81 59.35 70.31
N GLU A 358 -66.71 59.90 70.84
CA GLU A 358 -65.36 59.71 70.30
C GLU A 358 -64.95 58.22 70.32
N LEU A 359 -65.17 57.52 71.43
CA LEU A 359 -64.96 56.07 71.53
C LEU A 359 -65.87 55.29 70.56
N HIS A 360 -67.14 55.69 70.41
CA HIS A 360 -68.07 55.05 69.49
C HIS A 360 -67.65 55.23 68.02
N GLN A 361 -67.11 56.39 67.65
CA GLN A 361 -66.52 56.63 66.33
C GLN A 361 -65.23 55.84 66.13
N LYS A 362 -64.39 55.70 67.17
CA LYS A 362 -63.17 54.87 67.08
C LYS A 362 -63.48 53.38 66.96
N VAL A 363 -64.51 52.88 67.62
CA VAL A 363 -65.02 51.50 67.42
C VAL A 363 -65.46 51.30 65.97
N LYS A 364 -66.31 52.18 65.41
CA LYS A 364 -66.73 52.11 64.00
C LYS A 364 -65.55 52.13 63.01
N GLN A 365 -64.52 52.92 63.30
CA GLN A 365 -63.31 52.96 62.47
C GLN A 365 -62.58 51.61 62.49
N LEU A 366 -62.42 51.00 63.66
CA LEU A 366 -61.75 49.70 63.82
C LEU A 366 -62.58 48.56 63.23
N GLU A 367 -63.91 48.59 63.35
CA GLU A 367 -64.81 47.63 62.68
C GLU A 367 -64.65 47.67 61.15
N ALA A 368 -64.61 48.87 60.56
CA ALA A 368 -64.37 49.04 59.13
C ALA A 368 -62.96 48.59 58.71
N GLU A 369 -61.93 48.88 59.51
CA GLU A 369 -60.55 48.43 59.27
C GLU A 369 -60.41 46.89 59.36
N ILE A 370 -61.13 46.24 60.28
CA ILE A 370 -61.19 44.78 60.40
C ILE A 370 -61.84 44.16 59.16
N GLU A 371 -62.97 44.71 58.67
CA GLU A 371 -63.64 44.17 57.49
C GLU A 371 -62.79 44.36 56.21
N VAL A 372 -62.11 45.50 56.05
CA VAL A 372 -61.14 45.70 54.95
C VAL A 372 -59.99 44.70 55.04
N ASN A 373 -59.40 44.50 56.23
CA ASN A 373 -58.33 43.51 56.42
C ASN A 373 -58.82 42.07 56.14
N LYS A 374 -60.06 41.74 56.48
CA LYS A 374 -60.71 40.46 56.18
C LYS A 374 -60.88 40.22 54.68
N VAL A 375 -61.31 41.21 53.90
CA VAL A 375 -61.37 41.12 52.43
C VAL A 375 -59.95 41.01 51.83
N VAL A 376 -58.96 41.73 52.36
CA VAL A 376 -57.56 41.62 51.94
C VAL A 376 -56.98 40.24 52.24
N MET A 377 -57.31 39.63 53.38
CA MET A 377 -56.93 38.26 53.70
C MET A 377 -57.57 37.26 52.74
N GLN A 378 -58.89 37.29 52.56
CA GLN A 378 -59.59 36.42 51.61
C GLN A 378 -59.02 36.53 50.17
N THR A 379 -58.60 37.73 49.76
CA THR A 379 -57.96 37.97 48.46
C THR A 379 -56.55 37.35 48.38
N LYS A 380 -55.78 37.39 49.48
CA LYS A 380 -54.48 36.71 49.58
C LYS A 380 -54.64 35.19 49.61
N ASP A 381 -55.59 34.68 50.37
CA ASP A 381 -55.87 33.24 50.50
C ASP A 381 -56.31 32.65 49.15
N ALA A 382 -57.19 33.35 48.43
CA ALA A 382 -57.59 32.97 47.06
C ALA A 382 -56.44 33.05 46.05
N LYS A 383 -55.44 33.93 46.26
CA LYS A 383 -54.21 33.96 45.45
C LYS A 383 -53.27 32.80 45.82
N LEU A 384 -53.11 32.50 47.10
CA LEU A 384 -52.29 31.38 47.57
C LEU A 384 -52.84 30.04 47.09
N LEU A 385 -54.18 29.87 47.07
CA LEU A 385 -54.83 28.68 46.53
C LEU A 385 -54.48 28.51 45.04
N ARG A 386 -54.64 29.55 44.22
CA ARG A 386 -54.24 29.50 42.80
C ARG A 386 -52.75 29.21 42.61
N MET A 387 -51.88 29.84 43.40
CA MET A 387 -50.45 29.56 43.32
C MET A 387 -50.10 28.12 43.77
N ALA A 388 -50.94 27.46 44.57
CA ALA A 388 -50.80 26.03 44.86
C ALA A 388 -51.34 25.17 43.72
N GLU A 389 -52.47 25.53 43.12
CA GLU A 389 -53.03 24.90 41.91
C GLU A 389 -52.02 24.95 40.75
N ASP A 390 -51.42 26.13 40.48
CA ASP A 390 -50.36 26.36 39.50
C ASP A 390 -49.12 25.45 39.77
N ILE A 391 -48.74 25.28 41.05
CA ILE A 391 -47.60 24.44 41.47
C ILE A 391 -47.90 22.95 41.30
N ASP A 392 -49.11 22.50 41.65
CA ASP A 392 -49.52 21.10 41.47
C ASP A 392 -49.65 20.76 39.96
N GLU A 393 -50.16 21.68 39.13
CA GLU A 393 -50.20 21.51 37.66
C GLU A 393 -48.77 21.38 37.09
N MET A 394 -47.87 22.32 37.39
CA MET A 394 -46.45 22.22 36.99
C MET A 394 -45.76 20.95 37.54
N ALA A 395 -46.12 20.48 38.74
CA ALA A 395 -45.60 19.24 39.30
C ALA A 395 -46.11 17.99 38.55
N THR A 396 -47.33 18.03 38.02
CA THR A 396 -47.84 16.97 37.12
C THR A 396 -47.15 17.01 35.75
N GLU A 397 -47.01 18.18 35.12
CA GLU A 397 -46.27 18.32 33.85
C GLU A 397 -44.82 17.82 33.99
N LEU A 398 -44.10 18.22 35.04
CA LEU A 398 -42.74 17.76 35.31
C LEU A 398 -42.66 16.25 35.58
N LYS A 399 -43.73 15.62 36.05
CA LYS A 399 -43.80 14.17 36.26
C LYS A 399 -44.07 13.42 34.95
N GLU A 400 -44.93 13.95 34.09
CA GLU A 400 -45.18 13.38 32.75
C GLU A 400 -43.96 13.54 31.83
N LEU A 401 -43.30 14.70 31.85
CA LEU A 401 -42.05 14.93 31.13
C LEU A 401 -40.93 13.97 31.59
N ARG A 402 -40.86 13.66 32.90
CA ARG A 402 -39.92 12.64 33.41
C ARG A 402 -40.27 11.23 32.92
N ALA A 403 -41.55 10.84 32.96
CA ALA A 403 -41.99 9.54 32.45
C ALA A 403 -41.66 9.38 30.95
N ASN A 404 -41.95 10.39 30.14
CA ASN A 404 -41.61 10.39 28.70
C ASN A 404 -40.09 10.26 28.46
N VAL A 405 -39.26 10.92 29.26
CA VAL A 405 -37.79 10.81 29.16
C VAL A 405 -37.29 9.43 29.63
N ASP A 406 -37.88 8.86 30.68
CA ASP A 406 -37.54 7.50 31.13
C ASP A 406 -37.94 6.45 30.08
N ASP A 407 -39.09 6.61 29.40
CA ASP A 407 -39.54 5.77 28.28
C ASP A 407 -38.63 5.91 27.04
N GLU A 408 -38.26 7.14 26.63
CA GLU A 408 -37.26 7.37 25.56
C GLU A 408 -35.91 6.69 25.90
N VAL A 409 -35.49 6.77 27.17
CA VAL A 409 -34.25 6.15 27.65
C VAL A 409 -34.32 4.61 27.61
N GLU A 410 -35.47 4.00 27.89
CA GLU A 410 -35.66 2.55 27.68
C GLU A 410 -35.73 2.16 26.20
N GLU A 411 -36.34 2.96 25.32
CA GLU A 411 -36.28 2.70 23.87
C GLU A 411 -34.83 2.76 23.36
N PHE A 412 -34.04 3.77 23.76
CA PHE A 412 -32.62 3.85 23.40
C PHE A 412 -31.81 2.70 23.99
N LYS A 413 -32.08 2.24 25.22
CA LYS A 413 -31.45 1.03 25.79
C LYS A 413 -31.75 -0.22 24.96
N LEU A 414 -33.00 -0.43 24.57
CA LEU A 414 -33.42 -1.55 23.73
C LEU A 414 -32.78 -1.49 22.34
N GLN A 415 -32.68 -0.31 21.74
CA GLN A 415 -32.01 -0.10 20.46
C GLN A 415 -30.50 -0.40 20.57
N ILE A 416 -29.83 0.10 21.61
CA ILE A 416 -28.41 -0.19 21.89
C ILE A 416 -28.19 -1.68 22.12
N GLU A 417 -29.08 -2.37 22.83
CA GLU A 417 -28.95 -3.82 23.05
C GLU A 417 -29.16 -4.62 21.75
N SER A 418 -30.09 -4.19 20.90
CA SER A 418 -30.32 -4.77 19.56
C SER A 418 -29.09 -4.61 18.66
N SER A 419 -28.57 -3.39 18.48
CA SER A 419 -27.33 -3.15 17.73
C SER A 419 -26.12 -3.83 18.37
N SER A 420 -26.07 -4.01 19.69
CA SER A 420 -25.04 -4.80 20.37
C SER A 420 -25.11 -6.28 19.98
N LYS A 421 -26.32 -6.86 19.86
CA LYS A 421 -26.54 -8.24 19.38
C LYS A 421 -26.12 -8.38 17.92
N GLU A 422 -26.49 -7.42 17.07
CA GLU A 422 -26.09 -7.39 15.65
C GLU A 422 -24.56 -7.28 15.48
N ILE A 423 -23.90 -6.36 16.19
CA ILE A 423 -22.43 -6.21 16.18
C ILE A 423 -21.73 -7.49 16.65
N LYS A 424 -22.26 -8.18 17.67
CA LYS A 424 -21.74 -9.48 18.13
C LYS A 424 -21.85 -10.56 17.04
N GLN A 425 -22.97 -10.60 16.33
CA GLN A 425 -23.19 -11.54 15.23
C GLN A 425 -22.28 -11.23 14.04
N LEU A 426 -22.25 -9.98 13.55
CA LEU A 426 -21.35 -9.55 12.48
C LEU A 426 -19.87 -9.80 12.81
N LYS A 427 -19.46 -9.63 14.07
CA LYS A 427 -18.09 -9.95 14.52
C LYS A 427 -17.78 -11.45 14.47
N LYS A 428 -18.74 -12.31 14.83
CA LYS A 428 -18.62 -13.77 14.70
C LYS A 428 -18.52 -14.18 13.23
N ASP A 429 -19.37 -13.61 12.37
CA ASP A 429 -19.39 -13.93 10.93
C ASP A 429 -18.11 -13.44 10.24
N LEU A 430 -17.61 -12.25 10.60
CA LEU A 430 -16.30 -11.76 10.16
C LEU A 430 -15.16 -12.69 10.62
N GLN A 431 -15.21 -13.22 11.85
CA GLN A 431 -14.21 -14.17 12.34
C GLN A 431 -14.25 -15.50 11.56
N GLU A 432 -15.44 -15.98 11.21
CA GLU A 432 -15.63 -17.20 10.39
C GLU A 432 -15.17 -17.00 8.94
N VAL A 433 -15.49 -15.86 8.32
CA VAL A 433 -14.97 -15.50 6.99
C VAL A 433 -13.45 -15.33 7.02
N THR A 434 -12.90 -14.75 8.09
CA THR A 434 -11.44 -14.59 8.26
C THR A 434 -10.73 -15.94 8.37
N SER A 435 -11.27 -16.89 9.13
CA SER A 435 -10.66 -18.23 9.25
C SER A 435 -10.77 -19.04 7.97
N LYS A 436 -11.90 -18.96 7.26
CA LYS A 436 -12.07 -19.52 5.91
C LYS A 436 -11.07 -18.91 4.92
N HIS A 437 -10.87 -17.59 4.95
CA HIS A 437 -9.87 -16.92 4.12
C HIS A 437 -8.44 -17.37 4.47
N SER A 438 -8.08 -17.52 5.75
CA SER A 438 -6.74 -18.00 6.12
C SER A 438 -6.50 -19.44 5.65
N LEU A 439 -7.50 -20.32 5.78
CA LEU A 439 -7.43 -21.70 5.28
C LEU A 439 -7.24 -21.74 3.77
N ALA A 440 -8.08 -21.04 3.00
CA ALA A 440 -7.95 -20.91 1.55
C ALA A 440 -6.61 -20.28 1.14
N THR A 441 -6.06 -19.34 1.94
CA THR A 441 -4.73 -18.77 1.69
C THR A 441 -3.61 -19.80 1.90
N THR A 442 -3.70 -20.63 2.95
CA THR A 442 -2.73 -21.72 3.16
C THR A 442 -2.83 -22.82 2.11
N GLU A 443 -4.04 -23.19 1.68
CA GLU A 443 -4.26 -24.13 0.57
C GLU A 443 -3.66 -23.61 -0.74
N LEU A 444 -3.90 -22.33 -1.07
CA LEU A 444 -3.36 -21.69 -2.29
C LEU A 444 -1.82 -21.57 -2.22
N ALA A 445 -1.24 -21.34 -1.03
CA ALA A 445 0.20 -21.39 -0.83
C ALA A 445 0.78 -22.81 -1.00
N GLN A 446 0.10 -23.84 -0.48
CA GLN A 446 0.50 -25.23 -0.62
C GLN A 446 0.37 -25.74 -2.08
N LEU A 447 -0.68 -25.33 -2.79
CA LEU A 447 -0.85 -25.58 -4.23
C LEU A 447 0.24 -24.89 -5.07
N LYS A 448 0.65 -23.67 -4.71
CA LYS A 448 1.81 -23.00 -5.35
C LYS A 448 3.11 -23.78 -5.14
N LEU A 449 3.40 -24.19 -3.90
CA LEU A 449 4.57 -25.02 -3.59
C LEU A 449 4.57 -26.34 -4.38
N SER A 450 3.42 -27.02 -4.46
CA SER A 450 3.29 -28.24 -5.27
C SER A 450 3.50 -27.96 -6.76
N LEU A 451 2.95 -26.86 -7.28
CA LEU A 451 3.10 -26.47 -8.69
C LEU A 451 4.54 -26.09 -9.04
N ASP A 452 5.28 -25.43 -8.15
CA ASP A 452 6.69 -25.10 -8.36
C ASP A 452 7.60 -26.33 -8.19
N GLY A 453 7.21 -27.31 -7.34
CA GLY A 453 7.78 -28.66 -7.33
C GLY A 453 7.59 -29.39 -8.66
N GLU A 454 6.39 -29.38 -9.23
CA GLU A 454 6.13 -29.97 -10.55
C GLU A 454 6.87 -29.23 -11.68
N LYS A 455 6.98 -27.90 -11.64
CA LYS A 455 7.80 -27.14 -12.60
C LYS A 455 9.27 -27.52 -12.54
N THR A 456 9.84 -27.68 -11.34
CA THR A 456 11.26 -28.03 -11.18
C THR A 456 11.53 -29.48 -11.55
N SER A 457 10.62 -30.40 -11.21
CA SER A 457 10.60 -31.78 -11.72
C SER A 457 10.57 -31.82 -13.25
N ASN A 458 9.62 -31.11 -13.87
CA ASN A 458 9.47 -31.06 -15.33
C ASN A 458 10.66 -30.38 -16.03
N ALA A 459 11.26 -29.33 -15.43
CA ALA A 459 12.50 -28.74 -15.93
C ALA A 459 13.67 -29.72 -15.90
N SER A 460 13.79 -30.55 -14.85
CA SER A 460 14.78 -31.63 -14.75
C SER A 460 14.54 -32.71 -15.83
N LEU A 461 13.29 -33.14 -16.02
CA LEU A 461 12.92 -34.08 -17.08
C LEU A 461 13.18 -33.51 -18.49
N HIS A 462 12.94 -32.21 -18.71
CA HIS A 462 13.30 -31.55 -19.97
C HIS A 462 14.83 -31.51 -20.20
N LEU A 463 15.62 -31.28 -19.15
CA LEU A 463 17.08 -31.31 -19.21
C LEU A 463 17.60 -32.72 -19.54
N GLU A 464 17.05 -33.75 -18.89
CA GLU A 464 17.41 -35.15 -19.15
C GLU A 464 16.97 -35.60 -20.56
N VAL A 465 15.79 -35.19 -21.03
CA VAL A 465 15.36 -35.42 -22.42
C VAL A 465 16.27 -34.69 -23.42
N ALA A 466 16.79 -33.51 -23.10
CA ALA A 466 17.77 -32.83 -23.94
C ALA A 466 19.11 -33.59 -23.98
N ARG A 467 19.61 -34.03 -22.80
CA ARG A 467 20.82 -34.85 -22.68
C ARG A 467 20.70 -36.18 -23.44
N LEU A 468 19.56 -36.86 -23.32
CA LEU A 468 19.30 -38.12 -24.03
C LEU A 468 19.23 -37.91 -25.56
N ARG A 469 18.65 -36.80 -26.02
CA ARG A 469 18.68 -36.41 -27.45
C ARG A 469 20.09 -36.13 -27.94
N GLU A 470 20.91 -35.43 -27.16
CA GLU A 470 22.31 -35.18 -27.48
C GLU A 470 23.09 -36.50 -27.57
N THR A 471 22.97 -37.40 -26.59
CA THR A 471 23.65 -38.71 -26.63
C THR A 471 23.18 -39.56 -27.81
N LEU A 472 21.88 -39.54 -28.14
CA LEU A 472 21.33 -40.25 -29.29
C LEU A 472 21.87 -39.68 -30.62
N GLU A 473 22.08 -38.37 -30.71
CA GLU A 473 22.66 -37.76 -31.91
C GLU A 473 24.18 -38.01 -31.99
N THR A 474 24.91 -38.00 -30.86
CA THR A 474 26.31 -38.46 -30.88
C THR A 474 26.41 -39.90 -31.34
N GLU A 475 25.54 -40.80 -30.86
CA GLU A 475 25.51 -42.21 -31.31
C GLU A 475 25.09 -42.40 -32.77
N ARG A 476 24.25 -41.51 -33.31
CA ARG A 476 23.99 -41.45 -34.75
C ARG A 476 25.24 -41.05 -35.53
N THR A 477 25.99 -40.05 -35.05
CA THR A 477 27.23 -39.64 -35.74
C THR A 477 28.37 -40.65 -35.62
N THR A 478 28.50 -41.37 -34.49
CA THR A 478 29.47 -42.49 -34.36
C THR A 478 29.05 -43.64 -35.27
N THR A 479 27.78 -44.04 -35.26
CA THR A 479 27.24 -45.08 -36.17
C THR A 479 27.44 -44.70 -37.65
N ALA A 480 27.23 -43.43 -38.02
CA ALA A 480 27.47 -42.94 -39.38
C ALA A 480 28.96 -42.98 -39.76
N LYS A 481 29.86 -42.54 -38.85
CA LYS A 481 31.32 -42.65 -39.05
C LYS A 481 31.75 -44.11 -39.21
N ILE A 482 31.27 -45.00 -38.35
CA ILE A 482 31.56 -46.44 -38.37
C ILE A 482 31.06 -47.08 -39.68
N ARG A 483 29.87 -46.69 -40.18
CA ARG A 483 29.40 -47.12 -41.51
C ARG A 483 30.32 -46.63 -42.63
N ILE A 484 30.75 -45.38 -42.61
CA ILE A 484 31.66 -44.82 -43.63
C ILE A 484 33.02 -45.53 -43.60
N THR A 485 33.57 -45.85 -42.43
CA THR A 485 34.80 -46.65 -42.34
C THR A 485 34.58 -48.09 -42.76
N LEU A 486 33.44 -48.72 -42.41
CA LEU A 486 33.11 -50.08 -42.84
C LEU A 486 32.98 -50.19 -44.36
N GLU A 487 32.40 -49.18 -45.03
CA GLU A 487 32.28 -49.17 -46.48
C GLU A 487 33.65 -48.97 -47.15
N LYS A 488 34.52 -48.13 -46.59
CA LYS A 488 35.92 -48.02 -47.05
C LYS A 488 36.70 -49.33 -46.89
N GLU A 489 36.62 -49.97 -45.73
CA GLU A 489 37.25 -51.28 -45.49
C GLU A 489 36.69 -52.35 -46.45
N ARG A 490 35.42 -52.26 -46.86
CA ARG A 490 34.83 -53.11 -47.91
C ARG A 490 35.41 -52.78 -49.29
N GLU A 491 35.43 -51.52 -49.69
CA GLU A 491 36.03 -51.05 -50.95
C GLU A 491 37.50 -51.45 -51.05
N GLU A 492 38.30 -51.23 -50.00
CA GLU A 492 39.71 -51.62 -49.93
C GLU A 492 39.89 -53.15 -49.97
N LYS A 493 39.04 -53.91 -49.28
CA LYS A 493 39.02 -55.39 -49.35
C LYS A 493 38.60 -55.89 -50.73
N ASP A 494 37.69 -55.23 -51.43
CA ASP A 494 37.28 -55.61 -52.79
C ASP A 494 38.34 -55.20 -53.84
N VAL A 495 39.01 -54.07 -53.67
CA VAL A 495 40.22 -53.71 -54.43
C VAL A 495 41.36 -54.69 -54.17
N ALA A 496 41.55 -55.15 -52.92
CA ALA A 496 42.53 -56.16 -52.57
C ALA A 496 42.19 -57.54 -53.20
N LEU A 497 40.92 -57.92 -53.26
CA LEU A 497 40.46 -59.13 -53.97
C LEU A 497 40.68 -59.02 -55.48
N LEU A 498 40.37 -57.88 -56.10
CA LEU A 498 40.65 -57.63 -57.52
C LEU A 498 42.16 -57.69 -57.81
N ARG A 499 42.99 -57.10 -56.93
CA ARG A 499 44.45 -57.17 -57.05
C ARG A 499 44.99 -58.59 -56.82
N ASN A 500 44.38 -59.36 -55.93
CA ASN A 500 44.73 -60.77 -55.71
C ASN A 500 44.34 -61.64 -56.92
N ALA A 501 43.19 -61.38 -57.54
CA ALA A 501 42.77 -62.03 -58.78
C ALA A 501 43.71 -61.70 -59.94
N GLN A 502 44.08 -60.43 -60.12
CA GLN A 502 45.07 -60.00 -61.12
C GLN A 502 46.41 -60.71 -60.91
N VAL A 503 46.98 -60.67 -59.70
CA VAL A 503 48.25 -61.36 -59.39
C VAL A 503 48.13 -62.87 -59.57
N SER A 504 46.98 -63.48 -59.30
CA SER A 504 46.76 -64.92 -59.55
C SER A 504 46.71 -65.24 -61.04
N GLN A 505 46.13 -64.36 -61.86
CA GLN A 505 46.12 -64.47 -63.31
C GLN A 505 47.54 -64.29 -63.89
N ASP A 506 48.28 -63.29 -63.43
CA ASP A 506 49.67 -63.05 -63.82
C ASP A 506 50.58 -64.24 -63.45
N VAL A 507 50.37 -64.84 -62.27
CA VAL A 507 51.09 -66.05 -61.83
C VAL A 507 50.75 -67.27 -62.68
N GLU A 508 49.50 -67.47 -63.10
CA GLU A 508 49.15 -68.61 -63.95
C GLU A 508 49.59 -68.41 -65.41
N MET A 509 49.64 -67.15 -65.91
CA MET A 509 50.31 -66.80 -67.17
C MET A 509 51.79 -67.20 -67.14
N VAL A 510 52.55 -66.75 -66.14
CA VAL A 510 53.98 -67.09 -65.97
C VAL A 510 54.19 -68.60 -65.80
N ARG A 511 53.28 -69.31 -65.11
CA ARG A 511 53.31 -70.78 -65.05
C ARG A 511 53.07 -71.44 -66.40
N GLN A 512 52.21 -70.87 -67.24
CA GLN A 512 51.95 -71.39 -68.57
C GLN A 512 53.16 -71.18 -69.50
N GLU A 513 53.84 -70.03 -69.40
CA GLU A 513 55.13 -69.78 -70.05
C GLU A 513 56.22 -70.75 -69.55
N CYS A 514 56.34 -70.97 -68.24
CA CYS A 514 57.28 -71.95 -67.70
C CYS A 514 56.98 -73.38 -68.19
N ARG A 515 55.71 -73.80 -68.26
CA ARG A 515 55.33 -75.12 -68.83
C ARG A 515 55.72 -75.23 -70.31
N GLN A 516 55.58 -74.16 -71.08
CA GLN A 516 56.02 -74.12 -72.49
C GLN A 516 57.55 -74.24 -72.58
N GLN A 517 58.30 -73.47 -71.79
CA GLN A 517 59.75 -73.58 -71.72
C GLN A 517 60.21 -74.97 -71.24
N GLU A 518 59.53 -75.60 -70.29
CA GLU A 518 59.80 -76.99 -69.90
C GLU A 518 59.56 -77.95 -71.07
N THR A 519 58.49 -77.80 -71.87
CA THR A 519 58.29 -78.64 -73.06
C THR A 519 59.36 -78.43 -74.14
N GLU A 520 59.74 -77.19 -74.44
CA GLU A 520 60.82 -76.88 -75.39
C GLU A 520 62.17 -77.44 -74.92
N ASN A 521 62.48 -77.30 -73.63
CA ASN A 521 63.72 -77.80 -73.05
C ASN A 521 63.77 -79.35 -73.02
N ASN A 522 62.63 -80.01 -72.80
CA ASN A 522 62.51 -81.47 -72.94
C ASN A 522 62.69 -81.94 -74.40
N GLU A 523 62.15 -81.21 -75.38
CA GLU A 523 62.40 -81.52 -76.80
C GLU A 523 63.87 -81.31 -77.18
N LEU A 524 64.50 -80.22 -76.73
CA LEU A 524 65.92 -79.96 -76.93
C LEU A 524 66.79 -81.04 -76.28
N GLN A 525 66.50 -81.45 -75.04
CA GLN A 525 67.23 -82.53 -74.35
C GLN A 525 67.04 -83.89 -75.05
N SER A 526 65.84 -84.18 -75.57
CA SER A 526 65.60 -85.37 -76.41
C SER A 526 66.45 -85.33 -77.69
N ARG A 527 66.57 -84.15 -78.32
CA ARG A 527 67.36 -83.90 -79.53
C ARG A 527 68.87 -84.00 -79.27
N VAL A 528 69.35 -83.57 -78.11
CA VAL A 528 70.74 -83.82 -77.65
C VAL A 528 70.97 -85.31 -77.43
N ASN A 529 70.06 -86.00 -76.72
CA ASN A 529 70.17 -87.44 -76.45
C ASN A 529 70.16 -88.30 -77.73
N THR A 530 69.49 -87.88 -78.81
CA THR A 530 69.59 -88.57 -80.11
C THR A 530 70.92 -88.29 -80.80
N LEU A 531 71.40 -87.04 -80.82
CA LEU A 531 72.70 -86.69 -81.42
C LEU A 531 73.87 -87.40 -80.71
N GLU A 532 73.86 -87.49 -79.38
CA GLU A 532 74.84 -88.27 -78.62
C GLU A 532 74.87 -89.76 -79.02
N LYS A 533 73.70 -90.37 -79.26
CA LYS A 533 73.62 -91.76 -79.73
C LYS A 533 74.24 -91.90 -81.12
N THR A 534 73.94 -90.97 -82.04
CA THR A 534 74.50 -90.98 -83.39
C THR A 534 76.02 -90.87 -83.38
N ILE A 535 76.57 -89.97 -82.55
CA ILE A 535 78.03 -89.79 -82.36
C ILE A 535 78.67 -91.06 -81.77
N LYS A 536 78.03 -91.71 -80.79
CA LYS A 536 78.52 -92.97 -80.23
C LYS A 536 78.53 -94.10 -81.28
N THR A 537 77.51 -94.20 -82.13
CA THR A 537 77.52 -95.20 -83.22
C THR A 537 78.60 -94.95 -84.25
N THR A 538 78.74 -93.72 -84.78
CA THR A 538 79.74 -93.42 -85.81
C THR A 538 81.17 -93.60 -85.31
N ASN A 539 81.45 -93.32 -84.02
CA ASN A 539 82.77 -93.59 -83.44
C ASN A 539 83.10 -95.10 -83.40
N THR A 540 82.12 -95.95 -83.08
CA THR A 540 82.32 -97.43 -83.11
C THR A 540 82.38 -98.03 -84.52
N GLU A 541 81.97 -97.28 -85.55
CA GLU A 541 82.16 -97.63 -86.95
C GLU A 541 83.55 -97.19 -87.44
N PHE A 542 84.01 -96.01 -87.01
CA PHE A 542 85.34 -95.49 -87.32
C PHE A 542 86.48 -96.40 -86.84
N GLU A 543 86.43 -96.90 -85.60
CA GLU A 543 87.43 -97.84 -85.05
C GLU A 543 87.49 -99.17 -85.84
N LYS A 544 86.36 -99.63 -86.39
CA LYS A 544 86.30 -100.84 -87.23
C LYS A 544 86.92 -100.62 -88.61
N CYS A 545 86.68 -99.46 -89.23
CA CYS A 545 87.35 -99.09 -90.48
C CYS A 545 88.87 -98.92 -90.28
N GLN A 546 89.30 -98.34 -89.15
CA GLN A 546 90.72 -98.12 -88.85
C GLN A 546 91.49 -99.43 -88.64
N THR A 547 90.88 -100.43 -88.00
CA THR A 547 91.47 -101.77 -87.81
C THR A 547 91.53 -102.56 -89.11
N GLN A 548 90.48 -102.54 -89.95
CA GLN A 548 90.50 -103.17 -91.28
C GLN A 548 91.58 -102.58 -92.20
N LEU A 549 91.81 -101.25 -92.14
CA LEU A 549 92.84 -100.60 -92.95
C LEU A 549 94.25 -101.11 -92.60
N ALA A 550 94.55 -101.35 -91.31
CA ALA A 550 95.83 -101.90 -90.89
C ALA A 550 96.06 -103.34 -91.40
N GLU A 551 95.01 -104.17 -91.39
CA GLU A 551 95.08 -105.57 -91.84
C GLU A 551 95.30 -105.68 -93.37
N THR A 552 94.69 -104.78 -94.17
CA THR A 552 94.98 -104.70 -95.61
C THR A 552 96.41 -104.25 -95.93
N ARG A 553 97.06 -103.48 -95.04
CA ARG A 553 98.38 -102.90 -95.29
C ARG A 553 99.50 -103.95 -95.24
N LEU A 554 99.48 -104.84 -94.24
CA LEU A 554 100.39 -106.00 -94.19
C LEU A 554 100.23 -106.92 -95.41
N ARG A 555 98.99 -107.04 -95.91
CA ARG A 555 98.67 -107.87 -97.08
C ARG A 555 99.09 -107.26 -98.41
N LEU A 556 99.32 -105.94 -98.46
CA LEU A 556 99.99 -105.27 -99.59
C LEU A 556 101.49 -105.60 -99.61
N GLU A 557 102.12 -105.56 -98.43
CA GLU A 557 103.57 -105.72 -98.27
C GLU A 557 104.03 -107.15 -98.67
N GLU A 558 103.24 -108.19 -98.39
CA GLU A 558 103.45 -109.53 -98.97
C GLU A 558 103.32 -109.55 -100.51
N LEU A 559 102.33 -108.85 -101.07
CA LEU A 559 102.08 -108.83 -102.52
C LEU A 559 103.16 -108.08 -103.31
N GLU A 560 103.73 -107.00 -102.76
CA GLU A 560 104.86 -106.30 -103.40
C GLU A 560 106.09 -107.20 -103.57
N THR A 561 106.37 -108.09 -102.61
CA THR A 561 107.48 -109.06 -102.75
C THR A 561 107.23 -110.10 -103.85
N MET A 562 105.97 -110.50 -104.05
CA MET A 562 105.55 -111.39 -105.14
C MET A 562 105.60 -110.69 -106.51
N GLU A 563 105.14 -109.44 -106.59
CA GLU A 563 105.17 -108.62 -107.81
C GLU A 563 106.61 -108.39 -108.29
N HIS A 564 107.55 -108.04 -107.41
CA HIS A 564 108.93 -107.79 -107.82
C HIS A 564 109.64 -109.05 -108.35
N SER A 565 109.22 -110.25 -107.91
CA SER A 565 109.68 -111.52 -108.49
C SER A 565 109.14 -111.77 -109.91
N ARG A 566 107.95 -111.24 -110.22
CA ARG A 566 107.26 -111.30 -111.52
C ARG A 566 107.92 -110.38 -112.55
N GLU A 567 108.32 -109.17 -112.12
CA GLU A 567 109.01 -108.19 -112.97
C GLU A 567 110.36 -108.71 -113.50
N LEU A 568 111.10 -109.47 -112.68
CA LEU A 568 112.38 -110.08 -113.06
C LEU A 568 112.24 -111.11 -114.20
N ALA A 569 111.06 -111.73 -114.34
CA ALA A 569 110.74 -112.62 -115.46
C ALA A 569 110.32 -111.84 -116.72
N GLU A 570 109.42 -110.85 -116.58
CA GLU A 570 108.96 -110.01 -117.72
C GLU A 570 110.11 -109.26 -118.41
N SER A 571 111.12 -108.83 -117.65
CA SER A 571 112.31 -108.13 -118.19
C SER A 571 113.09 -109.01 -119.19
N ASN A 572 113.22 -110.30 -118.90
CA ASN A 572 113.89 -111.26 -119.79
C ASN A 572 113.05 -111.58 -121.04
N GLU A 573 111.71 -111.61 -120.93
CA GLU A 573 110.84 -111.81 -122.09
C GLU A 573 110.87 -110.61 -123.06
N LYS A 574 110.96 -109.38 -122.53
CA LYS A 574 111.03 -108.15 -123.33
C LYS A 574 112.35 -108.01 -124.10
N MET A 575 113.47 -108.55 -123.59
CA MET A 575 114.71 -108.64 -124.37
C MET A 575 114.57 -109.55 -125.61
N LEU A 576 113.85 -110.67 -125.49
CA LEU A 576 113.63 -111.60 -126.60
C LEU A 576 112.68 -111.06 -127.68
N LYS A 577 111.64 -110.30 -127.30
CA LYS A 577 110.68 -109.74 -128.28
C LYS A 577 111.26 -108.63 -129.15
N ASN A 578 112.04 -107.70 -128.60
CA ASN A 578 112.60 -106.60 -129.40
C ASN A 578 113.81 -107.02 -130.25
N SER A 579 114.49 -108.13 -129.94
CA SER A 579 115.53 -108.72 -130.80
C SER A 579 115.00 -109.24 -132.15
N ILE A 580 113.67 -109.26 -132.36
CA ILE A 580 113.02 -109.65 -133.62
C ILE A 580 112.57 -108.41 -134.40
N LEU A 581 112.07 -107.36 -133.72
CA LEU A 581 111.70 -106.09 -134.35
C LEU A 581 112.89 -105.28 -134.90
N ASP A 582 114.11 -105.53 -134.42
CA ASP A 582 115.35 -104.90 -134.93
C ASP A 582 115.73 -105.35 -136.37
N LEU A 583 114.99 -106.31 -136.94
CA LEU A 583 115.29 -106.93 -138.24
C LEU A 583 114.26 -106.69 -139.34
N GLU A 584 112.98 -106.44 -139.02
CA GLU A 584 111.94 -106.31 -140.06
C GLU A 584 111.90 -104.93 -140.72
N ASP A 585 112.12 -103.84 -139.97
CA ASP A 585 111.96 -102.47 -140.47
C ASP A 585 113.28 -101.72 -140.69
N GLN A 586 114.27 -102.42 -141.22
CA GLN A 586 115.34 -101.82 -142.03
C GLN A 586 114.80 -101.23 -143.37
N LEU A 587 113.48 -101.35 -143.62
CA LEU A 587 112.86 -101.16 -144.93
C LEU A 587 112.12 -99.82 -145.11
N SER A 588 111.57 -99.21 -144.04
CA SER A 588 110.93 -97.88 -144.09
C SER A 588 111.91 -96.69 -144.01
N GLU A 589 113.20 -96.96 -144.26
CA GLU A 589 114.25 -95.96 -144.35
C GLU A 589 113.88 -94.75 -145.26
N LYS A 590 114.29 -93.55 -144.84
CA LYS A 590 114.50 -92.36 -145.72
C LYS A 590 113.27 -91.77 -146.46
N SER A 591 112.03 -92.18 -146.18
CA SER A 591 110.82 -91.65 -146.86
C SER A 591 109.98 -90.63 -146.07
N LYS A 592 110.53 -89.42 -145.95
CA LYS A 592 109.96 -88.16 -145.42
C LYS A 592 110.13 -87.99 -143.88
N THR A 593 111.29 -87.64 -143.34
CA THR A 593 112.42 -86.87 -143.92
C THR A 593 111.99 -85.49 -144.47
N ILE A 594 112.90 -84.51 -144.52
CA ILE A 594 112.78 -83.31 -145.38
C ILE A 594 111.59 -82.36 -145.13
N LYS A 595 110.64 -82.68 -144.26
CA LYS A 595 109.79 -81.68 -143.58
C LYS A 595 110.04 -81.68 -142.07
N VAL A 596 110.80 -80.66 -141.68
CA VAL A 596 110.46 -79.83 -140.52
C VAL A 596 110.34 -80.64 -139.21
N LEU A 597 111.43 -80.95 -138.50
CA LEU A 597 112.78 -80.36 -138.50
C LEU A 597 112.83 -78.83 -138.35
N GLN A 598 111.72 -78.21 -137.94
CA GLN A 598 111.77 -77.00 -137.13
C GLN A 598 111.67 -77.47 -135.67
N GLN A 599 112.85 -77.77 -135.11
CA GLN A 599 113.11 -78.03 -133.69
C GLN A 599 112.72 -79.39 -133.07
N ARG A 600 113.59 -80.38 -133.31
CA ARG A 600 114.30 -81.22 -132.29
C ARG A 600 113.48 -81.96 -131.20
N LEU A 601 113.65 -83.26 -130.90
CA LEU A 601 114.66 -84.27 -131.26
C LEU A 601 116.14 -83.84 -131.10
N ALA A 602 116.78 -84.30 -130.01
CA ALA A 602 118.02 -83.78 -129.42
C ALA A 602 117.85 -82.31 -128.95
N ASP A 603 117.65 -82.02 -127.66
CA ASP A 603 118.30 -82.66 -126.51
C ASP A 603 117.31 -83.02 -125.37
N MET A 604 117.77 -83.01 -124.11
CA MET A 604 117.04 -83.47 -122.91
C MET A 604 116.73 -84.98 -122.83
N LYS A 605 117.45 -85.83 -123.58
CA LYS A 605 117.95 -87.06 -122.93
C LYS A 605 118.91 -86.63 -121.81
N LYS A 606 118.93 -87.37 -120.70
CA LYS A 606 119.71 -87.11 -119.47
C LYS A 606 119.05 -86.06 -118.54
N THR A 607 117.82 -86.31 -118.11
CA THR A 607 117.15 -85.51 -117.05
C THR A 607 116.08 -86.32 -116.28
N LEU A 608 116.21 -87.65 -116.09
CA LEU A 608 117.09 -88.38 -115.17
C LEU A 608 116.81 -88.18 -113.67
N GLN A 609 116.99 -89.27 -112.92
CA GLN A 609 117.10 -89.32 -111.46
C GLN A 609 118.05 -88.25 -110.90
N ARG A 610 117.70 -87.76 -109.69
CA ARG A 610 118.50 -87.07 -108.65
C ARG A 610 118.03 -85.65 -108.35
N GLU A 611 117.69 -85.42 -107.09
CA GLU A 611 118.27 -84.27 -106.40
C GLU A 611 119.78 -84.49 -106.20
N LEU A 612 120.57 -83.45 -106.42
CA LEU A 612 121.98 -83.37 -106.04
C LEU A 612 122.22 -81.96 -105.49
N ARG A 613 122.93 -81.78 -104.37
CA ARG A 613 123.71 -82.74 -103.56
C ARG A 613 122.97 -83.08 -102.26
N ILE A 614 121.95 -83.92 -102.36
CA ILE A 614 121.09 -84.45 -101.26
C ILE A 614 120.22 -83.41 -100.42
N PRO A 615 119.58 -82.33 -100.96
CA PRO A 615 119.24 -81.14 -100.12
C PRO A 615 117.90 -80.31 -100.32
N SER A 616 117.26 -79.92 -99.19
CA SER A 616 116.73 -78.56 -98.81
C SER A 616 115.22 -78.08 -98.93
N SER A 617 114.82 -77.17 -97.98
CA SER A 617 113.69 -76.16 -97.93
C SER A 617 112.37 -76.41 -97.10
N SER A 618 111.78 -75.37 -96.43
CA SER A 618 110.53 -75.41 -95.58
C SER A 618 109.99 -74.07 -94.94
N LEU A 619 108.69 -74.00 -94.53
CA LEU A 619 107.97 -73.18 -93.45
C LEU A 619 107.46 -71.69 -93.60
N ASP A 620 106.24 -71.35 -93.07
CA ASP A 620 105.76 -70.00 -92.56
C ASP A 620 104.34 -69.94 -91.82
N SER A 621 104.09 -68.96 -90.90
CA SER A 621 102.86 -68.19 -90.39
C SER A 621 101.56 -68.82 -89.76
N ASP A 622 100.66 -68.23 -88.90
CA ASP A 622 100.44 -67.05 -87.92
C ASP A 622 99.12 -67.29 -87.04
N ALA A 623 98.36 -66.54 -86.16
CA ALA A 623 98.16 -65.15 -85.59
C ALA A 623 97.23 -65.14 -84.27
N GLU A 624 96.85 -63.99 -83.58
CA GLU A 624 96.07 -63.93 -82.25
C GLU A 624 94.83 -62.94 -81.94
N PRO A 625 94.85 -61.84 -81.09
CA PRO A 625 93.85 -61.52 -79.98
C PRO A 625 93.05 -60.14 -80.04
N THR A 626 92.25 -59.51 -79.12
CA THR A 626 91.99 -59.40 -77.60
C THR A 626 90.49 -58.95 -77.28
N ALA A 627 89.87 -58.19 -76.29
CA ALA A 627 90.01 -57.30 -75.06
C ALA A 627 88.56 -57.04 -74.39
N THR A 628 88.09 -56.27 -73.33
CA THR A 628 88.48 -55.38 -72.14
C THR A 628 87.24 -55.08 -71.15
N ALA A 629 87.30 -54.25 -70.06
CA ALA A 629 86.22 -54.04 -69.00
C ALA A 629 86.20 -52.70 -68.09
N THR A 630 85.54 -52.66 -66.88
CA THR A 630 85.46 -51.63 -65.72
C THR A 630 84.22 -50.67 -65.58
N ALA A 631 83.84 -49.84 -64.53
CA ALA A 631 84.38 -49.24 -63.24
C ALA A 631 83.29 -48.81 -62.12
N VAL A 632 83.56 -47.93 -61.09
CA VAL A 632 82.77 -47.73 -59.77
C VAL A 632 82.77 -46.27 -59.09
N ILE A 633 82.10 -46.05 -57.90
CA ILE A 633 82.30 -45.15 -56.66
C ILE A 633 81.60 -43.73 -56.34
N ASN A 634 81.08 -43.51 -55.07
CA ASN A 634 81.38 -42.42 -54.03
C ASN A 634 80.26 -41.50 -53.28
N PRO A 635 80.49 -40.56 -52.26
CA PRO A 635 79.92 -40.63 -50.85
C PRO A 635 79.51 -39.31 -50.02
N SER A 636 79.48 -39.35 -48.64
CA SER A 636 79.56 -38.28 -47.53
C SER A 636 78.27 -37.66 -46.87
N SER A 637 78.19 -36.94 -45.69
CA SER A 637 78.94 -36.71 -44.38
C SER A 637 78.31 -35.51 -43.53
N THR A 638 78.44 -35.15 -42.20
CA THR A 638 78.63 -35.76 -40.82
C THR A 638 78.58 -34.74 -39.58
N LYS A 639 77.70 -34.91 -38.53
CA LYS A 639 77.74 -34.43 -37.07
C LYS A 639 77.75 -32.87 -36.71
N THR A 640 77.87 -32.25 -35.48
CA THR A 640 78.18 -32.61 -34.02
C THR A 640 77.85 -31.52 -32.89
N VAL A 641 77.19 -31.88 -31.75
CA VAL A 641 77.37 -31.51 -30.26
C VAL A 641 77.26 -30.04 -29.65
N THR A 642 77.29 -29.88 -28.28
CA THR A 642 77.04 -28.71 -27.33
C THR A 642 78.02 -28.73 -26.09
N PRO A 643 77.90 -28.12 -24.83
CA PRO A 643 76.98 -27.18 -24.09
C PRO A 643 77.64 -26.11 -23.09
N ARG A 644 76.89 -25.58 -22.06
CA ARG A 644 77.23 -24.64 -20.90
C ARG A 644 77.45 -23.12 -21.23
N GLN A 645 77.34 -22.08 -20.36
CA GLN A 645 77.14 -21.87 -18.88
C GLN A 645 76.50 -20.47 -18.53
N ASP A 646 75.92 -20.30 -17.31
CA ASP A 646 75.53 -19.04 -16.55
C ASP A 646 74.55 -18.00 -17.20
N THR A 647 73.84 -17.07 -16.51
CA THR A 647 73.86 -16.47 -15.14
C THR A 647 72.46 -16.22 -14.52
N SER A 648 72.39 -15.99 -13.18
CA SER A 648 71.36 -15.27 -12.37
C SER A 648 69.86 -15.72 -12.42
N ARG A 649 69.11 -16.00 -11.34
CA ARG A 649 68.83 -15.28 -10.05
C ARG A 649 68.18 -13.89 -10.22
N GLU A 650 67.22 -13.41 -9.40
CA GLU A 650 66.31 -13.99 -8.39
C GLU A 650 65.39 -12.81 -7.95
N GLU A 651 64.05 -12.88 -8.02
CA GLU A 651 63.17 -12.00 -7.21
C GLU A 651 61.69 -12.45 -7.26
N ASP A 652 61.28 -13.30 -6.31
CA ASP A 652 59.88 -13.68 -6.09
C ASP A 652 59.47 -13.35 -4.65
N VAL A 653 59.24 -12.06 -4.40
CA VAL A 653 58.99 -11.49 -3.06
C VAL A 653 57.52 -11.09 -2.86
N ASN A 654 56.76 -10.88 -3.94
CA ASN A 654 55.52 -10.10 -3.88
C ASN A 654 54.30 -10.89 -3.35
N PHE A 655 54.14 -12.17 -3.69
CA PHE A 655 52.91 -12.92 -3.38
C PHE A 655 52.64 -13.15 -1.88
N LYS A 656 53.69 -13.23 -1.05
CA LYS A 656 53.54 -13.49 0.39
C LYS A 656 53.05 -12.24 1.16
N TYR A 657 53.51 -11.05 0.75
CA TYR A 657 52.97 -9.79 1.25
C TYR A 657 51.59 -9.49 0.68
N LEU A 658 51.40 -9.66 -0.65
CA LEU A 658 50.12 -9.45 -1.32
C LEU A 658 48.98 -10.23 -0.65
N LYS A 659 49.19 -11.52 -0.33
CA LYS A 659 48.21 -12.33 0.40
C LYS A 659 47.86 -11.76 1.78
N HIS A 660 48.84 -11.23 2.51
CA HIS A 660 48.59 -10.65 3.84
C HIS A 660 47.86 -9.30 3.76
N VAL A 661 48.21 -8.46 2.78
CA VAL A 661 47.54 -7.16 2.53
C VAL A 661 46.08 -7.38 2.09
N LEU A 662 45.82 -8.33 1.18
CA LEU A 662 44.46 -8.68 0.75
C LEU A 662 43.61 -9.25 1.90
N ILE A 663 44.15 -10.18 2.69
CA ILE A 663 43.44 -10.71 3.86
C ILE A 663 43.14 -9.58 4.84
N LYS A 664 44.12 -8.73 5.18
CA LYS A 664 43.91 -7.61 6.09
C LYS A 664 42.85 -6.63 5.57
N PHE A 665 42.90 -6.27 4.28
CA PHE A 665 41.88 -5.41 3.65
C PHE A 665 40.46 -6.00 3.74
N LEU A 666 40.31 -7.32 3.59
CA LEU A 666 39.02 -8.01 3.68
C LEU A 666 38.53 -8.24 5.13
N THR A 667 39.40 -8.18 6.14
CA THR A 667 39.05 -8.42 7.56
C THR A 667 39.15 -7.18 8.47
N SER A 668 39.73 -6.08 7.99
CA SER A 668 39.81 -4.80 8.72
C SER A 668 38.45 -4.11 8.76
N ARG A 669 38.27 -3.22 9.74
CA ARG A 669 37.10 -2.32 9.78
C ARG A 669 37.14 -1.34 8.61
N GLU A 670 35.99 -0.85 8.20
CA GLU A 670 35.78 -0.14 6.94
C GLU A 670 36.70 1.08 6.79
N TYR A 671 36.95 1.82 7.88
CA TYR A 671 37.83 3.00 7.89
C TYR A 671 39.32 2.66 7.75
N GLU A 672 39.74 1.47 8.20
CA GLU A 672 41.10 0.96 7.96
C GLU A 672 41.26 0.45 6.52
N ALA A 673 40.23 -0.22 5.98
CA ALA A 673 40.21 -0.68 4.59
C ALA A 673 40.33 0.50 3.61
N LEU A 674 39.67 1.63 3.90
CA LEU A 674 39.74 2.84 3.07
C LEU A 674 41.17 3.36 2.93
N HIS A 675 41.96 3.39 4.00
CA HIS A 675 43.40 3.73 3.94
C HIS A 675 44.27 2.67 3.23
N LEU A 676 43.87 1.40 3.25
CA LEU A 676 44.59 0.30 2.57
C LEU A 676 44.30 0.24 1.05
N THR A 677 43.21 0.83 0.57
CA THR A 677 42.80 0.88 -0.85
C THR A 677 43.95 1.21 -1.79
N ARG A 678 44.72 2.27 -1.49
CA ARG A 678 45.82 2.75 -2.33
C ARG A 678 47.03 1.81 -2.38
N ALA A 679 47.26 1.05 -1.30
CA ALA A 679 48.28 0.01 -1.27
C ALA A 679 47.84 -1.22 -2.09
N VAL A 680 46.56 -1.61 -2.00
CA VAL A 680 45.97 -2.70 -2.80
C VAL A 680 46.01 -2.35 -4.29
N ALA A 681 45.58 -1.15 -4.68
CA ALA A 681 45.59 -0.69 -6.07
C ALA A 681 47.00 -0.67 -6.66
N THR A 682 48.00 -0.20 -5.90
CA THR A 682 49.41 -0.20 -6.33
C THR A 682 49.95 -1.62 -6.51
N LEU A 683 49.68 -2.53 -5.57
CA LEU A 683 50.19 -3.91 -5.58
C LEU A 683 49.49 -4.83 -6.59
N LEU A 684 48.26 -4.51 -7.00
CA LEU A 684 47.49 -5.25 -8.02
C LEU A 684 47.43 -4.56 -9.38
N HIS A 685 48.06 -3.38 -9.52
CA HIS A 685 48.11 -2.58 -10.75
C HIS A 685 46.71 -2.24 -11.32
N PHE A 686 45.78 -1.83 -10.45
CA PHE A 686 44.43 -1.40 -10.85
C PHE A 686 44.48 -0.10 -11.68
N SER A 687 43.50 0.09 -12.57
CA SER A 687 43.34 1.37 -13.27
C SER A 687 42.90 2.49 -12.30
N PRO A 688 43.11 3.78 -12.64
CA PRO A 688 42.62 4.89 -11.83
C PRO A 688 41.09 4.89 -11.66
N GLU A 689 40.34 4.38 -12.64
CA GLU A 689 38.88 4.17 -12.52
C GLU A 689 38.53 3.02 -11.56
N GLU A 690 39.37 2.00 -11.47
CA GLU A 690 39.15 0.82 -10.61
C GLU A 690 39.48 1.11 -9.14
N GLU A 691 40.56 1.84 -8.86
CA GLU A 691 40.85 2.36 -7.52
C GLU A 691 39.70 3.26 -7.03
N LYS A 692 39.24 4.19 -7.89
CA LYS A 692 38.12 5.10 -7.59
C LYS A 692 36.81 4.37 -7.36
N LEU A 693 36.46 3.37 -8.18
CA LEU A 693 35.25 2.57 -8.01
C LEU A 693 35.27 1.73 -6.72
N LEU A 694 36.45 1.25 -6.30
CA LEU A 694 36.62 0.54 -5.03
C LEU A 694 36.45 1.49 -3.83
N GLN A 695 37.03 2.70 -3.90
CA GLN A 695 36.86 3.72 -2.86
C GLN A 695 35.40 4.17 -2.73
N GLU A 696 34.73 4.52 -3.85
CA GLU A 696 33.31 4.88 -3.86
C GLU A 696 32.41 3.77 -3.27
N THR A 697 32.78 2.50 -3.46
CA THR A 697 32.04 1.34 -2.92
C THR A 697 32.24 1.18 -1.41
N LEU A 698 33.39 1.56 -0.86
CA LEU A 698 33.62 1.61 0.59
C LEU A 698 32.94 2.83 1.23
N GLU A 699 33.04 4.00 0.63
CA GLU A 699 32.38 5.23 1.11
C GLU A 699 30.85 5.09 1.08
N TRP A 700 30.29 4.45 0.04
CA TRP A 700 28.87 4.10 0.00
C TRP A 700 28.45 3.24 1.19
N LYS A 701 29.23 2.20 1.54
CA LYS A 701 28.93 1.34 2.70
C LYS A 701 28.98 2.06 4.05
N MET A 702 29.69 3.18 4.15
CA MET A 702 29.70 4.02 5.36
C MET A 702 28.53 5.02 5.42
N SER A 703 27.89 5.31 4.29
CA SER A 703 26.93 6.43 4.17
C SER A 703 25.49 5.95 4.15
N TRP A 704 24.73 6.30 5.19
CA TRP A 704 23.29 5.99 5.31
C TRP A 704 22.43 6.56 4.16
N PHE A 705 22.92 7.59 3.46
CA PHE A 705 22.21 8.28 2.37
C PHE A 705 22.95 8.24 1.02
N GLY A 706 23.94 7.35 0.87
CA GLY A 706 24.68 7.18 -0.38
C GLY A 706 23.90 6.40 -1.45
N ASN A 707 23.97 6.85 -2.70
CA ASN A 707 23.57 6.03 -3.86
C ASN A 707 24.65 4.98 -4.16
N ARG A 708 24.25 3.75 -4.46
CA ARG A 708 25.18 2.64 -4.75
C ARG A 708 25.97 2.90 -6.04
N PRO A 709 27.32 2.75 -6.06
CA PRO A 709 28.13 2.94 -7.26
C PRO A 709 27.73 2.00 -8.41
N ASN A 710 27.86 2.49 -9.63
CA ASN A 710 27.40 1.79 -10.84
C ASN A 710 28.46 0.77 -11.32
N LEU A 711 28.25 -0.49 -10.94
CA LEU A 711 29.15 -1.62 -11.25
C LEU A 711 29.02 -2.16 -12.69
N GLY A 712 28.21 -1.52 -13.54
CA GLY A 712 27.87 -2.00 -14.88
C GLY A 712 26.75 -3.04 -14.90
N ILE A 713 26.14 -3.25 -16.07
CA ILE A 713 25.03 -4.20 -16.27
C ILE A 713 25.27 -4.97 -17.58
N GLY A 714 25.09 -6.29 -17.55
CA GLY A 714 25.37 -7.17 -18.70
C GLY A 714 26.82 -7.63 -18.75
N GLN A 715 27.33 -7.90 -19.95
CA GLN A 715 28.68 -8.49 -20.16
C GLN A 715 29.85 -7.60 -19.71
N THR A 716 29.61 -6.32 -19.37
CA THR A 716 30.60 -5.38 -18.85
C THR A 716 30.51 -5.17 -17.32
N ALA A 717 29.64 -5.89 -16.63
CA ALA A 717 29.49 -5.78 -15.18
C ALA A 717 30.74 -6.29 -14.44
N LYS A 718 31.36 -5.45 -13.59
CA LYS A 718 32.57 -5.80 -12.82
C LYS A 718 32.28 -6.63 -11.55
N ALA A 719 31.02 -6.99 -11.31
CA ALA A 719 30.62 -7.91 -10.24
C ALA A 719 29.40 -8.74 -10.65
N ILE A 720 29.45 -10.05 -10.39
CA ILE A 720 28.31 -10.96 -10.53
C ILE A 720 27.55 -10.95 -9.18
N PRO A 721 26.23 -10.69 -9.15
CA PRO A 721 25.46 -10.79 -7.90
C PRO A 721 25.39 -12.26 -7.43
N PRO A 722 25.39 -12.52 -6.11
CA PRO A 722 25.17 -13.86 -5.59
C PRO A 722 23.76 -14.36 -5.93
N SER A 723 23.66 -15.66 -6.20
CA SER A 723 22.42 -16.41 -6.45
C SER A 723 21.56 -16.57 -5.20
#